data_AF-A0A7V8BI98-F1
#
_entry.id   AF-A0A7V8BI98-F1
#
_cell.length_a   1.000
_cell.length_b   1.000
_cell.length_c   1.000
_cell.angle_alpha   90.00
_cell.angle_beta   90.00
_cell.angle_gamma   90.00
#
_symmetry.space_group_name_H-M   'P 1'
#
loop_
_entity.id
_entity.type
_entity.pdbx_description
1 polymer ?
#
loop_
_entity_poly.entity_id
_entity_poly.type
_entity_poly.pdbx_seq_one_letter_code
_entity_poly.pdbx_strand_id
1 'polypeptide(L)'
;MARIPEAEIARLKSEVSVERLIEAAGIELKQAGKDLLGRCPWHEDDSASLVVTPAKNLWHCFGCGLGGGPIDWVIKKNGVSFRHAVELLRADRSLAAGDGAGGVKRSRLARLPSPVALDAGEQELLNQIIGYYHETLLASPEALAYLDKRGIGSLELIERHRLGFANRTLGLRLPVGQVKAGAEIRGRLQKIGLLRASGHEHFNGCLVVPVFGAAGKVTEVYGRKITEGVNPPLHLYLPGPHRGVWNESALQASPEIILCEALIDALTFYCAGYRNVTSAYGAEGFTDDLLEAFKRHGTRRVLIAFDRDEAGERGAEKVADKLIAAGIECFRIQFPKGMDANEYALKLTPAAKSLGLAIRKAVWLGKGAAPEEAPGQHVEDITLEAALVGPLQPDPSSVPDTDTELAAPSSLAASPAVPPAPAADDPAQVSDDEIVMSFGERRYRVRGLAKNLSYETLKVNVLVSKADAYYVDSFELYAAKSRGQYIAQAARELAVREEIVKADLGRLLLKLEALQDTRIKEALKVEPAAPALSEAEAHEALALLRAPDLITRIIKGFEAAGLVGEATNKLVGYLAATSRLLDAPLAVVVQSSSAAGKSSLMDAVLAFIPEEERIKYSAMTGQSLFYMGETNLKHKILAIAEEEGASRAAYALKLLQSEGELTIASTGKCPTTGNLITQQYRVEGPVMIFLTTTAIEIDEELLNRCLVLSVDEGREQTEAIHRRQRAKRTLAGLAARQDKARLLALHQNAQRLLRPLAVVNPYADRLTFLADKTRTRRDHEKYLTLIDTIALLHQHQRPIQTLRTGGEVVEYIEATAEDIAQANALAHEVLGRSLDDLPPQTRRLLLLIDGMVKAAMVAQQLPRTEIRFTRKTVREATGWSDFQVKTHMQKLTELEYLLAHRGGRGQCFEYELLYDGDGAAGPYLSGLLDAASLAYDEKKEHRQAGKEGSRSPQGGVKEAPKRAGPSPEEAHGMGVSSRLPEPAPQTAVHRGNGKWPSYALLPLAAGAAS
;
A
#
# COMPACT_ATOMS: atom_id res chain seq x y z
N MET A 1 8.90 16.11 11.19
CA MET A 1 8.16 16.79 12.28
C MET A 1 6.75 16.24 12.30
N ALA A 2 6.06 16.20 13.45
CA ALA A 2 4.60 16.07 13.46
C ALA A 2 4.01 17.34 12.82
N ARG A 3 3.65 17.25 11.54
CA ARG A 3 3.17 18.35 10.70
C ARG A 3 1.67 18.52 10.98
N ILE A 4 1.25 19.72 11.36
CA ILE A 4 -0.18 20.04 11.44
C ILE A 4 -0.76 19.80 10.03
N PRO A 5 -1.82 18.99 9.85
CA PRO A 5 -2.38 18.72 8.53
C PRO A 5 -2.74 20.01 7.80
N GLU A 6 -2.46 20.10 6.50
CA GLU A 6 -2.72 21.34 5.76
C GLU A 6 -4.22 21.63 5.64
N ALA A 7 -5.05 20.57 5.64
CA ALA A 7 -6.50 20.67 5.80
C ALA A 7 -6.92 21.32 7.13
N GLU A 8 -6.21 21.08 8.24
CA GLU A 8 -6.47 21.74 9.53
C GLU A 8 -6.11 23.23 9.47
N ILE A 9 -4.97 23.56 8.87
CA ILE A 9 -4.51 24.95 8.70
C ILE A 9 -5.48 25.72 7.80
N ALA A 10 -5.95 25.09 6.71
CA ALA A 10 -6.98 25.65 5.84
C ALA A 10 -8.30 25.83 6.60
N ARG A 11 -8.77 24.81 7.32
CA ARG A 11 -10.02 24.85 8.10
C ARG A 11 -10.00 25.97 9.14
N LEU A 12 -8.91 26.11 9.91
CA LEU A 12 -8.79 27.21 10.88
C LEU A 12 -8.69 28.60 10.22
N LYS A 13 -8.16 28.71 8.99
CA LYS A 13 -8.14 29.96 8.21
C LYS A 13 -9.50 30.31 7.59
N SER A 14 -10.39 29.34 7.36
CA SER A 14 -11.75 29.57 6.85
C SER A 14 -12.81 29.68 7.95
N GLU A 15 -12.72 28.87 9.00
CA GLU A 15 -13.72 28.81 10.08
C GLU A 15 -13.53 29.89 11.14
N VAL A 16 -12.30 30.26 11.52
CA VAL A 16 -12.10 31.24 12.61
C VAL A 16 -12.24 32.65 12.04
N SER A 17 -13.17 33.46 12.55
CA SER A 17 -13.32 34.85 12.10
C SER A 17 -12.24 35.76 12.68
N VAL A 18 -11.50 36.46 11.80
CA VAL A 18 -10.57 37.54 12.16
C VAL A 18 -11.29 38.69 12.88
N GLU A 19 -12.48 39.04 12.42
CA GLU A 19 -13.32 40.10 13.00
C GLU A 19 -13.68 39.78 14.46
N ARG A 20 -14.23 38.59 14.72
CA ARG A 20 -14.56 38.14 16.10
C ARG A 20 -13.31 38.04 16.99
N LEU A 21 -12.16 37.66 16.43
CA LEU A 21 -10.86 37.63 17.14
C LEU A 21 -10.36 39.02 17.57
N ILE A 22 -10.70 40.07 16.81
CA ILE A 22 -10.33 41.46 17.08
C ILE A 22 -11.28 42.08 18.11
N GLU A 23 -12.59 41.83 17.97
CA GLU A 23 -13.61 42.25 18.94
C GLU A 23 -13.39 41.59 20.32
N ALA A 24 -13.12 40.28 20.36
CA ALA A 24 -12.81 39.55 21.59
C ALA A 24 -11.52 40.07 22.27
N ALA A 25 -10.56 40.57 21.47
CA ALA A 25 -9.37 41.25 21.97
C ALA A 25 -9.64 42.68 22.50
N GLY A 26 -10.90 43.15 22.47
CA GLY A 26 -11.35 44.42 23.04
C GLY A 26 -11.20 45.63 22.13
N ILE A 27 -11.02 45.43 20.81
CA ILE A 27 -10.80 46.50 19.84
C ILE A 27 -12.12 46.80 19.14
N GLU A 28 -12.56 48.07 19.19
CA GLU A 28 -13.74 48.52 18.44
C GLU A 28 -13.43 48.58 16.94
N LEU A 29 -14.31 47.98 16.14
CA LEU A 29 -14.30 48.03 14.68
C LEU A 29 -15.44 48.93 14.17
N LYS A 30 -15.14 49.78 13.20
CA LYS A 30 -16.10 50.71 12.56
C LYS A 30 -16.11 50.49 11.06
N GLN A 31 -17.30 50.36 10.46
CA GLN A 31 -17.42 49.98 9.06
C GLN A 31 -17.03 51.12 8.10
N ALA A 32 -16.21 50.80 7.11
CA ALA A 32 -15.74 51.70 6.05
C ALA A 32 -15.95 51.02 4.69
N GLY A 33 -17.19 51.11 4.18
CA GLY A 33 -17.57 50.44 2.93
C GLY A 33 -17.60 48.92 3.08
N LYS A 34 -16.63 48.24 2.45
CA LYS A 34 -16.51 46.76 2.44
C LYS A 34 -15.56 46.21 3.52
N ASP A 35 -14.84 47.10 4.19
CA ASP A 35 -13.83 46.78 5.20
C ASP A 35 -14.23 47.38 6.56
N LEU A 36 -13.57 46.96 7.63
CA LEU A 36 -13.73 47.48 8.99
C LEU A 36 -12.43 48.12 9.46
N LEU A 37 -12.52 49.25 10.16
CA LEU A 37 -11.39 50.01 10.69
C LEU A 37 -11.35 49.98 12.21
N GLY A 38 -10.16 49.74 12.78
CA GLY A 38 -9.87 49.83 14.21
C GLY A 38 -8.55 50.52 14.49
N ARG A 39 -8.26 50.77 15.78
CA ARG A 39 -6.91 51.19 16.23
C ARG A 39 -5.98 49.97 16.29
N CYS A 40 -4.70 50.18 15.98
CA CYS A 40 -3.73 49.09 16.01
C CYS A 40 -3.30 48.74 17.45
N PRO A 41 -3.28 47.45 17.86
CA PRO A 41 -2.85 47.07 19.21
C PRO A 41 -1.32 46.89 19.38
N TRP A 42 -0.50 47.29 18.40
CA TRP A 42 0.97 47.09 18.40
C TRP A 42 1.80 48.37 18.21
N HIS A 43 1.17 49.49 17.89
CA HIS A 43 1.79 50.82 17.89
C HIS A 43 0.71 51.87 18.18
N GLU A 44 1.10 53.05 18.65
CA GLU A 44 0.17 54.14 18.92
C GLU A 44 -0.13 54.91 17.62
N ASP A 45 -1.40 55.01 17.27
CA ASP A 45 -1.92 55.76 16.11
C ASP A 45 -3.06 56.70 16.53
N ASP A 46 -3.09 57.93 16.00
CA ASP A 46 -4.23 58.85 16.19
C ASP A 46 -5.43 58.50 15.29
N SER A 47 -5.16 57.79 14.20
CA SER A 47 -6.15 57.35 13.19
C SER A 47 -6.28 55.82 13.16
N ALA A 48 -7.44 55.32 12.73
CA ALA A 48 -7.73 53.89 12.72
C ALA A 48 -6.99 53.17 11.57
N SER A 49 -5.74 52.76 11.81
CA SER A 49 -4.87 52.17 10.77
C SER A 49 -5.02 50.66 10.57
N LEU A 50 -5.72 49.95 11.48
CA LEU A 50 -6.00 48.52 11.37
C LEU A 50 -7.22 48.31 10.46
N VAL A 51 -6.99 47.77 9.26
CA VAL A 51 -8.03 47.40 8.30
C VAL A 51 -8.30 45.90 8.38
N VAL A 52 -9.57 45.52 8.41
CA VAL A 52 -10.05 44.13 8.36
C VAL A 52 -10.94 43.98 7.14
N THR A 53 -10.73 42.92 6.35
CA THR A 53 -11.60 42.57 5.21
C THR A 53 -12.35 41.27 5.53
N PRO A 54 -13.59 41.32 6.06
CA PRO A 54 -14.34 40.12 6.44
C PRO A 54 -14.50 39.13 5.27
N ALA A 55 -14.79 39.64 4.07
CA ALA A 55 -14.96 38.85 2.84
C ALA A 55 -13.69 38.12 2.36
N LYS A 56 -12.52 38.38 2.96
CA LYS A 56 -11.26 37.65 2.72
C LYS A 56 -10.75 36.93 3.98
N ASN A 57 -11.36 37.18 5.14
CA ASN A 57 -10.88 36.79 6.46
C ASN A 57 -9.41 37.17 6.74
N LEU A 58 -9.05 38.42 6.41
CA LEU A 58 -7.70 38.98 6.55
C LEU A 58 -7.72 40.33 7.29
N TRP A 59 -6.59 40.66 7.91
CA TRP A 59 -6.32 41.98 8.50
C TRP A 59 -4.96 42.53 8.05
N HIS A 60 -4.84 43.86 8.03
CA HIS A 60 -3.59 44.58 7.76
C HIS A 60 -3.58 45.95 8.45
N CYS A 61 -2.51 46.27 9.16
CA CYS A 61 -2.27 47.58 9.76
C CYS A 61 -1.38 48.43 8.84
N PHE A 62 -1.90 49.54 8.34
CA PHE A 62 -1.17 50.42 7.41
C PHE A 62 -0.08 51.28 8.07
N GLY A 63 -0.12 51.48 9.39
CA GLY A 63 0.94 52.18 10.12
C GLY A 63 2.17 51.31 10.39
N CYS A 64 2.00 50.12 11.00
CA CYS A 64 3.11 49.24 11.37
C CYS A 64 3.38 48.05 10.43
N GLY A 65 2.66 47.91 9.31
CA GLY A 65 2.87 46.87 8.29
C GLY A 65 2.62 45.42 8.74
N LEU A 66 1.96 45.21 9.89
CA LEU A 66 1.57 43.88 10.36
C LEU A 66 0.25 43.46 9.70
N GLY A 67 0.15 42.20 9.26
CA GLY A 67 -1.08 41.65 8.70
C GLY A 67 -1.06 40.11 8.62
N GLY A 68 -2.20 39.53 8.25
CA GLY A 68 -2.36 38.09 8.06
C GLY A 68 -3.80 37.61 8.22
N GLY A 69 -3.98 36.33 8.54
CA GLY A 69 -5.27 35.72 8.85
C GLY A 69 -5.48 35.48 10.36
N PRO A 70 -6.40 34.56 10.74
CA PRO A 70 -6.75 34.27 12.14
C PRO A 70 -5.56 33.77 12.98
N ILE A 71 -4.76 32.87 12.41
CA ILE A 71 -3.59 32.28 13.10
C ILE A 71 -2.53 33.36 13.33
N ASP A 72 -2.31 34.24 12.34
CA ASP A 72 -1.34 35.32 12.40
C ASP A 72 -1.74 36.39 13.43
N TRP A 73 -3.06 36.66 13.57
CA TRP A 73 -3.58 37.51 14.64
C TRP A 73 -3.21 36.97 16.02
N VAL A 74 -3.48 35.69 16.29
CA VAL A 74 -3.16 35.06 17.60
C VAL A 74 -1.66 35.01 17.86
N ILE A 75 -0.83 34.71 16.85
CA ILE A 75 0.64 34.77 16.96
C ILE A 75 1.09 36.17 17.42
N LYS A 76 0.61 37.23 16.75
CA LYS A 76 1.02 38.62 17.01
C LYS A 76 0.42 39.19 18.29
N LYS A 77 -0.83 38.84 18.65
CA LYS A 77 -1.54 39.38 19.81
C LYS A 77 -1.15 38.68 21.12
N ASN A 78 -0.86 37.38 21.08
CA ASN A 78 -0.53 36.60 22.26
C ASN A 78 0.98 36.32 22.42
N GLY A 79 1.81 36.65 21.41
CA GLY A 79 3.27 36.43 21.44
C GLY A 79 3.65 34.95 21.37
N VAL A 80 2.84 34.11 20.72
CA VAL A 80 2.97 32.65 20.73
C VAL A 80 3.49 32.07 19.41
N SER A 81 4.06 30.86 19.46
CA SER A 81 4.50 30.14 18.25
C SER A 81 3.31 29.66 17.41
N PHE A 82 3.54 29.40 16.12
CA PHE A 82 2.51 28.96 15.18
C PHE A 82 1.73 27.72 15.66
N ARG A 83 2.41 26.70 16.20
CA ARG A 83 1.72 25.51 16.76
C ARG A 83 0.85 25.89 17.96
N HIS A 84 1.31 26.77 18.83
CA HIS A 84 0.53 27.20 20.00
C HIS A 84 -0.69 28.04 19.60
N ALA A 85 -0.57 28.93 18.61
CA ALA A 85 -1.72 29.62 18.04
C ALA A 85 -2.75 28.65 17.45
N VAL A 86 -2.31 27.61 16.74
CA VAL A 86 -3.20 26.55 16.22
C VAL A 86 -3.89 25.76 17.34
N GLU A 87 -3.18 25.36 18.40
CA GLU A 87 -3.81 24.66 19.53
C GLU A 87 -4.80 25.54 20.30
N LEU A 88 -4.51 26.84 20.47
CA LEU A 88 -5.44 27.80 21.08
C LEU A 88 -6.72 27.96 20.26
N LEU A 89 -6.61 28.08 18.92
CA LEU A 89 -7.76 28.17 18.02
C LEU A 89 -8.54 26.85 17.88
N ARG A 90 -7.92 25.71 18.13
CA ARG A 90 -8.60 24.40 18.25
C ARG A 90 -9.45 24.31 19.53
N ALA A 91 -8.95 24.87 20.63
CA ALA A 91 -9.66 24.87 21.91
C ALA A 91 -10.83 25.87 21.93
N ASP A 92 -10.65 27.07 21.38
CA ASP A 92 -11.67 28.12 21.41
C ASP A 92 -12.67 28.02 20.24
N ARG A 93 -13.62 27.10 20.37
CA ARG A 93 -14.69 26.87 19.38
C ARG A 93 -15.71 28.02 19.29
N SER A 94 -15.61 29.06 20.13
CA SER A 94 -16.57 30.19 20.12
C SER A 94 -16.39 31.14 18.93
N LEU A 95 -15.23 31.07 18.26
CA LEU A 95 -14.81 31.99 17.20
C LEU A 95 -15.17 31.52 15.77
N ALA A 96 -15.90 30.41 15.65
CA ALA A 96 -16.29 29.80 14.38
C ALA A 96 -17.27 30.69 13.57
N ALA A 97 -17.14 30.69 12.25
CA ALA A 97 -17.90 31.50 11.30
C ALA A 97 -19.30 30.89 11.05
N GLY A 98 -20.17 31.01 12.05
CA GLY A 98 -21.56 30.59 12.01
C GLY A 98 -22.47 31.42 12.91
N ASP A 99 -23.77 31.29 12.66
CA ASP A 99 -24.87 32.12 13.18
C ASP A 99 -24.93 32.32 14.69
N GLY A 100 -25.41 33.50 15.10
CA GLY A 100 -25.77 33.79 16.49
C GLY A 100 -25.56 35.26 16.85
N ALA A 101 -26.65 36.02 17.01
CA ALA A 101 -26.62 37.42 17.46
C ALA A 101 -26.43 37.53 18.99
N GLY A 102 -25.44 36.81 19.54
CA GLY A 102 -25.03 36.89 20.94
C GLY A 102 -23.79 37.77 21.07
N GLY A 103 -23.89 38.88 21.81
CA GLY A 103 -22.79 39.84 21.96
C GLY A 103 -21.52 39.18 22.50
N VAL A 104 -20.38 39.46 21.85
CA VAL A 104 -19.08 38.89 22.18
C VAL A 104 -18.67 39.30 23.60
N LYS A 105 -18.85 38.39 24.57
CA LYS A 105 -18.25 38.53 25.91
C LYS A 105 -16.74 38.67 25.71
N ARG A 106 -16.10 39.60 26.43
CA ARG A 106 -14.64 39.87 26.39
C ARG A 106 -13.82 38.65 26.84
N SER A 107 -13.70 37.67 25.94
CA SER A 107 -12.99 36.42 26.17
C SER A 107 -11.50 36.64 25.97
N ARG A 108 -10.73 36.56 27.06
CA ARG A 108 -9.31 36.25 26.94
C ARG A 108 -9.23 34.80 26.45
N LEU A 109 -8.70 34.57 25.24
CA LEU A 109 -8.53 33.22 24.69
C LEU A 109 -8.08 32.25 25.78
N ALA A 110 -8.87 31.19 25.96
CA ALA A 110 -8.69 30.28 27.08
C ALA A 110 -7.28 29.70 27.08
N ARG A 111 -6.60 29.72 28.23
CA ARG A 111 -5.37 28.96 28.39
C ARG A 111 -5.70 27.49 28.20
N LEU A 112 -4.86 26.78 27.42
CA LEU A 112 -5.01 25.33 27.26
C LEU A 112 -4.99 24.67 28.65
N PRO A 113 -5.96 23.80 28.97
CA PRO A 113 -6.01 23.15 30.29
C PRO A 113 -4.78 22.26 30.47
N SER A 114 -4.18 22.31 31.67
CA SER A 114 -3.05 21.45 32.00
C SER A 114 -3.53 20.01 32.16
N PRO A 115 -2.90 19.02 31.51
CA PRO A 115 -3.27 17.61 31.66
C PRO A 115 -2.77 16.99 32.98
N VAL A 116 -2.19 17.80 33.87
CA VAL A 116 -1.57 17.34 35.13
C VAL A 116 -1.98 18.21 36.31
N ALA A 117 -2.20 17.58 37.45
CA ALA A 117 -2.28 18.26 38.74
C ALA A 117 -0.86 18.64 39.22
N LEU A 118 -0.71 19.82 39.80
CA LEU A 118 0.62 20.40 40.10
C LEU A 118 1.25 19.79 41.37
N ASP A 119 0.38 19.32 42.26
CA ASP A 119 0.60 18.71 43.57
C ASP A 119 0.64 17.17 43.56
N ALA A 120 0.17 16.53 42.48
CA ALA A 120 0.23 15.07 42.28
C ALA A 120 1.64 14.50 42.53
N GLY A 121 1.74 13.29 43.08
CA GLY A 121 3.01 12.58 43.29
C GLY A 121 3.74 12.21 41.97
N GLU A 122 4.99 11.71 42.02
CA GLU A 122 5.77 11.44 40.80
C GLU A 122 5.17 10.34 39.90
N GLN A 123 4.60 9.29 40.50
CA GLN A 123 3.91 8.23 39.74
C GLN A 123 2.55 8.66 39.22
N GLU A 124 1.80 9.46 39.99
CA GLU A 124 0.52 10.00 39.54
C GLU A 124 0.71 11.00 38.38
N LEU A 125 1.72 11.87 38.47
CA LEU A 125 2.14 12.77 37.39
C LEU A 125 2.56 12.01 36.11
N LEU A 126 3.22 10.86 36.26
CA LEU A 126 3.59 9.98 35.15
C LEU A 126 2.34 9.32 34.53
N ASN A 127 1.42 8.80 35.35
CA ASN A 127 0.13 8.24 34.89
C ASN A 127 -0.74 9.27 34.15
N GLN A 128 -0.85 10.50 34.67
CA GLN A 128 -1.57 11.60 34.03
C GLN A 128 -0.99 11.94 32.64
N ILE A 129 0.34 11.90 32.49
CA ILE A 129 0.99 12.14 31.18
C ILE A 129 0.84 10.95 30.23
N ILE A 130 0.83 9.71 30.71
CA ILE A 130 0.48 8.55 29.89
C ILE A 130 -0.97 8.61 29.41
N GLY A 131 -1.92 8.97 30.28
CA GLY A 131 -3.33 9.19 29.90
C GLY A 131 -3.47 10.29 28.84
N TYR A 132 -2.79 11.42 29.04
CA TYR A 132 -2.75 12.51 28.06
C TYR A 132 -2.10 12.09 26.72
N TYR A 133 -1.01 11.31 26.75
CA TYR A 133 -0.44 10.78 25.51
C TYR A 133 -1.38 9.79 24.81
N HIS A 134 -2.18 9.02 25.55
CA HIS A 134 -3.22 8.14 25.00
C HIS A 134 -4.33 8.94 24.31
N GLU A 135 -4.87 9.99 24.96
CA GLU A 135 -5.80 10.95 24.32
C GLU A 135 -5.21 11.53 23.01
N THR A 136 -3.93 11.92 23.02
CA THR A 136 -3.30 12.50 21.83
C THR A 136 -2.95 11.48 20.75
N LEU A 137 -2.93 10.17 21.02
CA LEU A 137 -2.90 9.15 19.96
C LEU A 137 -4.25 9.06 19.26
N LEU A 138 -5.33 8.89 20.03
CA LEU A 138 -6.70 8.78 19.51
C LEU A 138 -7.11 10.02 18.69
N ALA A 139 -6.56 11.19 19.04
CA ALA A 139 -6.79 12.46 18.34
C ALA A 139 -5.78 12.78 17.20
N SER A 140 -4.86 11.88 16.84
CA SER A 140 -3.82 12.13 15.81
C SER A 140 -3.88 11.10 14.67
N PRO A 141 -4.60 11.38 13.56
CA PRO A 141 -4.70 10.48 12.42
C PRO A 141 -3.34 10.07 11.82
N GLU A 142 -2.32 10.93 11.90
CA GLU A 142 -0.97 10.61 11.43
C GLU A 142 -0.26 9.52 12.26
N ALA A 143 -0.68 9.31 13.51
CA ALA A 143 -0.14 8.28 14.40
C ALA A 143 -0.95 6.98 14.32
N LEU A 144 -2.27 7.06 14.13
CA LEU A 144 -3.12 5.90 13.84
C LEU A 144 -2.73 5.25 12.51
N ALA A 145 -2.62 6.04 11.42
CA ALA A 145 -2.18 5.55 10.11
C ALA A 145 -0.76 4.94 10.12
N TYR A 146 0.11 5.34 11.07
CA TYR A 146 1.41 4.68 11.28
C TYR A 146 1.26 3.29 11.90
N LEU A 147 0.36 3.12 12.87
CA LEU A 147 0.03 1.81 13.45
C LEU A 147 -0.59 0.89 12.40
N ASP A 148 -1.50 1.41 11.59
CA ASP A 148 -2.14 0.68 10.48
C ASP A 148 -1.10 0.24 9.43
N LYS A 149 -0.22 1.16 8.98
CA LYS A 149 0.90 0.85 8.07
C LYS A 149 1.84 -0.22 8.62
N ARG A 150 1.92 -0.37 9.95
CA ARG A 150 2.73 -1.41 10.63
C ARG A 150 1.94 -2.65 11.06
N GLY A 151 0.64 -2.77 10.73
CA GLY A 151 -0.18 -3.92 11.09
C GLY A 151 -0.48 -4.04 12.59
N ILE A 152 -0.35 -2.95 13.35
CA ILE A 152 -0.48 -2.89 14.82
C ILE A 152 -1.56 -1.90 15.29
N GLY A 153 -2.48 -1.49 14.42
CA GLY A 153 -3.62 -0.60 14.70
C GLY A 153 -4.78 -1.21 15.51
N SER A 154 -4.56 -2.29 16.25
CA SER A 154 -5.62 -2.94 17.04
C SER A 154 -6.10 -2.04 18.18
N LEU A 155 -7.39 -1.70 18.19
CA LEU A 155 -8.00 -0.90 19.26
C LEU A 155 -7.86 -1.59 20.62
N GLU A 156 -8.02 -2.92 20.67
CA GLU A 156 -7.84 -3.73 21.89
C GLU A 156 -6.41 -3.60 22.46
N LEU A 157 -5.39 -3.61 21.58
CA LEU A 157 -4.00 -3.35 22.00
C LEU A 157 -3.84 -1.92 22.51
N ILE A 158 -4.37 -0.94 21.77
CA ILE A 158 -4.24 0.50 22.06
C ILE A 158 -4.85 0.84 23.43
N GLU A 159 -6.04 0.33 23.72
CA GLU A 159 -6.74 0.55 25.00
C GLU A 159 -6.08 -0.24 26.14
N ARG A 160 -5.87 -1.56 25.98
CA ARG A 160 -5.34 -2.43 27.05
C ARG A 160 -3.95 -2.02 27.52
N HIS A 161 -3.07 -1.65 26.59
CA HIS A 161 -1.70 -1.25 26.91
C HIS A 161 -1.51 0.27 26.96
N ARG A 162 -2.60 1.07 26.86
CA ARG A 162 -2.60 2.54 26.88
C ARG A 162 -1.52 3.15 25.97
N LEU A 163 -1.50 2.71 24.71
CA LEU A 163 -0.61 3.29 23.69
C LEU A 163 -0.91 4.79 23.55
N GLY A 164 0.13 5.59 23.37
CA GLY A 164 0.02 7.05 23.27
C GLY A 164 0.87 7.66 22.17
N PHE A 165 0.78 8.97 21.96
CA PHE A 165 1.56 9.70 20.97
C PHE A 165 2.01 11.05 21.50
N ALA A 166 3.32 11.25 21.65
CA ALA A 166 3.92 12.48 22.16
C ALA A 166 3.92 13.58 21.07
N ASN A 167 2.74 14.17 20.85
CA ASN A 167 2.45 15.06 19.73
C ASN A 167 3.05 16.48 19.82
N ARG A 168 3.94 16.73 20.80
CA ARG A 168 4.64 18.00 21.07
C ARG A 168 3.80 19.10 21.72
N THR A 169 2.64 18.78 22.30
CA THR A 169 1.76 19.79 22.91
C THR A 169 1.74 19.81 24.45
N LEU A 170 2.44 18.89 25.15
CA LEU A 170 2.52 18.89 26.61
C LEU A 170 3.15 20.20 27.12
N GLY A 171 4.27 20.59 26.52
CA GLY A 171 5.02 21.79 26.90
C GLY A 171 4.24 23.12 26.74
N LEU A 172 3.14 23.11 25.98
CA LEU A 172 2.22 24.24 25.77
C LEU A 172 1.09 24.29 26.82
N ARG A 173 0.76 23.15 27.43
CA ARG A 173 -0.30 23.02 28.45
C ARG A 173 0.23 23.10 29.89
N LEU A 174 1.53 22.88 30.09
CA LEU A 174 2.21 23.13 31.37
C LEU A 174 2.35 24.63 31.65
N PRO A 175 2.26 25.09 32.92
CA PRO A 175 2.53 26.47 33.29
C PRO A 175 3.88 27.00 32.79
N VAL A 176 3.97 28.32 32.60
CA VAL A 176 5.15 28.99 32.02
C VAL A 176 6.34 28.85 32.97
N GLY A 177 7.54 28.58 32.43
CA GLY A 177 8.71 28.23 33.25
C GLY A 177 9.20 29.33 34.20
N GLN A 178 8.83 30.59 33.96
CA GLN A 178 9.21 31.74 34.77
C GLN A 178 8.39 31.91 36.06
N VAL A 179 7.27 31.19 36.24
CA VAL A 179 6.50 31.19 37.49
C VAL A 179 6.82 29.95 38.32
N LYS A 180 6.84 30.08 39.66
CA LYS A 180 7.26 29.03 40.62
C LYS A 180 6.69 27.64 40.29
N ALA A 181 5.37 27.51 40.20
CA ALA A 181 4.71 26.24 39.89
C ALA A 181 5.07 25.66 38.50
N GLY A 182 5.42 26.52 37.54
CA GLY A 182 5.90 26.11 36.21
C GLY A 182 7.35 25.64 36.21
N ALA A 183 8.21 26.26 37.02
CA ALA A 183 9.57 25.77 37.27
C ALA A 183 9.56 24.42 38.01
N GLU A 184 8.74 24.30 39.06
CA GLU A 184 8.60 23.10 39.88
C GLU A 184 8.11 21.91 39.05
N ILE A 185 6.99 22.03 38.33
CA ILE A 185 6.45 20.92 37.53
C ILE A 185 7.42 20.53 36.39
N ARG A 186 8.08 21.50 35.74
CA ARG A 186 9.05 21.21 34.67
C ARG A 186 10.30 20.52 35.21
N GLY A 187 10.81 20.93 36.38
CA GLY A 187 11.93 20.26 37.06
C GLY A 187 11.60 18.83 37.48
N ARG A 188 10.38 18.59 37.99
CA ARG A 188 9.89 17.23 38.30
C ARG A 188 9.82 16.35 37.04
N LEU A 189 9.30 16.88 35.93
CA LEU A 189 9.26 16.15 34.66
C LEU A 189 10.64 15.95 34.01
N GLN A 190 11.63 16.80 34.33
CA GLN A 190 13.03 16.57 33.98
C GLN A 190 13.67 15.46 34.82
N LYS A 191 13.37 15.40 36.13
CA LYS A 191 13.79 14.30 37.02
C LYS A 191 13.21 12.94 36.61
N ILE A 192 11.93 12.91 36.20
CA ILE A 192 11.27 11.71 35.65
C ILE A 192 11.78 11.39 34.22
N GLY A 193 12.40 12.36 33.53
CA GLY A 193 12.94 12.21 32.18
C GLY A 193 11.94 12.41 31.04
N LEU A 194 10.69 12.77 31.34
CA LEU A 194 9.65 13.12 30.35
C LEU A 194 9.95 14.44 29.62
N LEU A 195 10.65 15.37 30.27
CA LEU A 195 11.21 16.59 29.65
C LEU A 195 12.74 16.53 29.65
N ARG A 196 13.36 17.10 28.61
CA ARG A 196 14.81 17.31 28.53
C ARG A 196 15.19 18.64 29.23
N ALA A 197 16.47 18.83 29.51
CA ALA A 197 17.00 20.09 30.06
C ALA A 197 16.61 21.34 29.23
N SER A 198 16.47 21.20 27.91
CA SER A 198 16.01 22.25 26.99
C SER A 198 14.49 22.52 27.01
N GLY A 199 13.73 21.93 27.95
CA GLY A 199 12.29 22.11 28.10
C GLY A 199 11.43 21.37 27.06
N HIS A 200 12.04 20.65 26.12
CA HIS A 200 11.35 19.83 25.13
C HIS A 200 10.97 18.45 25.70
N GLU A 201 9.82 17.91 25.27
CA GLU A 201 9.41 16.52 25.52
C GLU A 201 10.50 15.52 25.09
N HIS A 202 10.76 14.50 25.91
CA HIS A 202 11.76 13.49 25.61
C HIS A 202 11.34 12.61 24.43
N PHE A 203 10.11 12.08 24.51
CA PHE A 203 9.48 11.21 23.51
C PHE A 203 8.91 11.96 22.28
N ASN A 204 9.15 13.27 22.16
CA ASN A 204 8.73 14.15 21.06
C ASN A 204 8.65 13.46 19.69
N GLY A 205 7.43 13.32 19.15
CA GLY A 205 7.15 12.69 17.86
C GLY A 205 7.25 11.16 17.83
N CYS A 206 7.13 10.50 18.98
CA CYS A 206 7.07 9.04 19.09
C CYS A 206 5.66 8.53 19.41
N LEU A 207 5.32 7.35 18.87
CA LEU A 207 4.41 6.39 19.49
C LEU A 207 5.00 6.04 20.86
N VAL A 208 4.18 6.06 21.91
CA VAL A 208 4.54 5.82 23.30
C VAL A 208 3.89 4.52 23.78
N VAL A 209 4.65 3.66 24.47
CA VAL A 209 4.13 2.45 25.10
C VAL A 209 4.59 2.41 26.57
N PRO A 210 3.70 2.54 27.55
CA PRO A 210 4.04 2.40 28.96
C PRO A 210 4.30 0.93 29.34
N VAL A 211 5.18 0.73 30.32
CA VAL A 211 5.40 -0.56 30.99
C VAL A 211 4.86 -0.46 32.41
N PHE A 212 3.75 -1.14 32.66
CA PHE A 212 3.11 -1.19 33.98
C PHE A 212 3.68 -2.36 34.79
N GLY A 213 4.09 -2.09 36.03
CA GLY A 213 4.31 -3.11 37.05
C GLY A 213 3.09 -3.24 37.98
N ALA A 214 3.32 -3.84 39.16
CA ALA A 214 2.30 -4.04 40.17
C ALA A 214 1.50 -2.76 40.51
N ALA A 215 0.20 -2.93 40.78
CA ALA A 215 -0.77 -1.87 41.08
C ALA A 215 -0.85 -0.73 40.02
N GLY A 216 -0.52 -1.01 38.76
CA GLY A 216 -0.59 -0.02 37.68
C GLY A 216 0.50 1.05 37.73
N LYS A 217 1.56 0.83 38.52
CA LYS A 217 2.73 1.72 38.60
C LYS A 217 3.50 1.69 37.27
N VAL A 218 3.78 2.84 36.67
CA VAL A 218 4.61 2.90 35.45
C VAL A 218 6.09 2.75 35.84
N THR A 219 6.75 1.76 35.23
CA THR A 219 8.14 1.36 35.53
C THR A 219 9.13 1.82 34.46
N GLU A 220 8.70 1.81 33.21
CA GLU A 220 9.44 2.25 32.02
C GLU A 220 8.44 2.79 30.98
N VAL A 221 8.90 3.61 30.04
CA VAL A 221 8.12 4.16 28.93
C VAL A 221 8.94 4.07 27.65
N TYR A 222 8.51 3.23 26.71
CA TYR A 222 9.10 3.12 25.39
C TYR A 222 8.56 4.20 24.44
N GLY A 223 9.40 4.66 23.51
CA GLY A 223 9.01 5.60 22.47
C GLY A 223 9.63 5.31 21.09
N ARG A 224 8.83 4.93 20.10
CA ARG A 224 9.25 4.74 18.69
C ARG A 224 8.92 5.96 17.83
N LYS A 225 9.91 6.52 17.13
CA LYS A 225 9.70 7.60 16.14
C LYS A 225 8.78 7.15 15.01
N ILE A 226 7.74 7.95 14.72
CA ILE A 226 6.80 7.67 13.61
C ILE A 226 7.14 8.39 12.30
N THR A 227 8.07 9.35 12.34
CA THR A 227 8.51 10.09 11.13
C THR A 227 9.72 9.39 10.50
N GLU A 228 9.61 9.07 9.22
CA GLU A 228 10.70 8.52 8.40
C GLU A 228 11.79 9.58 8.12
N GLY A 229 13.02 9.16 7.81
CA GLY A 229 14.13 10.07 7.47
C GLY A 229 14.64 10.94 8.63
N VAL A 230 14.42 10.55 9.89
CA VAL A 230 14.94 11.24 11.08
C VAL A 230 16.23 10.55 11.55
N ASN A 231 17.27 11.34 11.83
CA ASN A 231 18.53 10.83 12.38
C ASN A 231 18.29 10.01 13.67
N PRO A 232 19.03 8.89 13.87
CA PRO A 232 18.94 8.07 15.08
C PRO A 232 19.14 8.86 16.40
N PRO A 233 18.61 8.36 17.54
CA PRO A 233 17.94 7.06 17.70
C PRO A 233 16.45 7.08 17.36
N LEU A 234 15.97 5.97 16.77
CA LEU A 234 14.56 5.75 16.44
C LEU A 234 13.73 5.20 17.62
N HIS A 235 14.39 4.51 18.54
CA HIS A 235 13.83 4.02 19.81
C HIS A 235 14.28 4.94 20.94
N LEU A 236 13.44 5.14 21.94
CA LEU A 236 13.71 5.89 23.17
C LEU A 236 13.10 5.15 24.35
N TYR A 237 13.69 5.36 25.53
CA TYR A 237 13.24 4.86 26.83
C TYR A 237 13.39 6.00 27.86
N LEU A 238 12.93 5.82 29.10
CA LEU A 238 13.24 6.76 30.16
C LEU A 238 14.77 6.79 30.44
N PRO A 239 15.34 7.93 30.86
CA PRO A 239 16.76 8.02 31.20
C PRO A 239 17.06 7.26 32.51
N GLY A 240 17.86 6.20 32.42
CA GLY A 240 18.30 5.40 33.57
C GLY A 240 18.35 3.90 33.23
N PRO A 241 18.46 3.03 34.24
CA PRO A 241 18.30 1.59 34.07
C PRO A 241 16.85 1.25 33.74
N HIS A 242 16.63 0.46 32.68
CA HIS A 242 15.31 -0.04 32.27
C HIS A 242 14.75 -1.06 33.26
N ARG A 243 13.43 -1.06 33.48
CA ARG A 243 12.77 -1.82 34.56
C ARG A 243 11.37 -2.31 34.18
N GLY A 244 10.94 -3.35 34.86
CA GLY A 244 9.65 -4.01 34.66
C GLY A 244 9.66 -4.98 33.48
N VAL A 245 8.47 -5.47 33.13
CA VAL A 245 8.24 -6.40 32.02
C VAL A 245 6.98 -5.99 31.27
N TRP A 246 7.09 -5.72 29.97
CA TRP A 246 5.91 -5.43 29.16
C TRP A 246 5.09 -6.71 28.96
N ASN A 247 3.77 -6.64 29.17
CA ASN A 247 2.87 -7.79 29.10
C ASN A 247 3.23 -8.93 30.10
N GLU A 248 3.58 -8.62 31.36
CA GLU A 248 3.87 -9.64 32.40
C GLU A 248 2.75 -10.69 32.56
N SER A 249 1.49 -10.35 32.25
CA SER A 249 0.37 -11.29 32.19
C SER A 249 0.54 -12.45 31.19
N ALA A 250 1.38 -12.30 30.15
CA ALA A 250 1.73 -13.41 29.25
C ALA A 250 2.51 -14.51 29.97
N LEU A 251 3.44 -14.13 30.85
CA LEU A 251 4.30 -15.04 31.61
C LEU A 251 3.47 -15.86 32.61
N GLN A 252 2.37 -15.29 33.11
CA GLN A 252 1.41 -15.97 33.99
C GLN A 252 0.49 -16.92 33.23
N ALA A 253 0.23 -16.65 31.94
CA ALA A 253 -0.70 -17.40 31.10
C ALA A 253 -0.04 -18.50 30.24
N SER A 254 1.29 -18.47 30.06
CA SER A 254 2.00 -19.43 29.20
C SER A 254 3.40 -19.77 29.73
N PRO A 255 3.78 -21.06 29.79
CA PRO A 255 5.15 -21.49 30.07
C PRO A 255 6.10 -21.33 28.87
N GLU A 256 5.58 -21.12 27.64
CA GLU A 256 6.35 -20.81 26.43
C GLU A 256 6.16 -19.34 26.05
N ILE A 257 7.24 -18.55 26.06
CA ILE A 257 7.20 -17.09 25.87
C ILE A 257 8.05 -16.65 24.67
N ILE A 258 7.47 -15.85 23.78
CA ILE A 258 8.20 -15.17 22.71
C ILE A 258 8.86 -13.92 23.28
N LEU A 259 10.17 -13.75 23.04
CA LEU A 259 10.98 -12.64 23.52
C LEU A 259 11.53 -11.84 22.32
N CYS A 260 10.90 -10.71 22.03
CA CYS A 260 11.31 -9.79 20.96
C CYS A 260 12.45 -8.86 21.39
N GLU A 261 13.17 -8.26 20.44
CA GLU A 261 14.23 -7.31 20.75
C GLU A 261 13.70 -5.98 21.30
N ALA A 262 12.65 -5.42 20.69
CA ALA A 262 12.00 -4.20 21.14
C ALA A 262 10.47 -4.37 21.25
N LEU A 263 9.82 -3.45 21.99
CA LEU A 263 8.38 -3.56 22.26
C LEU A 263 7.52 -3.53 20.98
N ILE A 264 7.92 -2.80 19.93
CA ILE A 264 7.11 -2.70 18.70
C ILE A 264 6.98 -4.02 17.94
N ASP A 265 7.96 -4.91 18.11
CA ASP A 265 8.01 -6.22 17.52
C ASP A 265 7.13 -7.19 18.33
N ALA A 266 7.14 -7.04 19.67
CA ALA A 266 6.15 -7.68 20.53
C ALA A 266 4.71 -7.23 20.24
N LEU A 267 4.47 -5.95 19.92
CA LEU A 267 3.16 -5.47 19.43
C LEU A 267 2.74 -6.18 18.13
N THR A 268 3.70 -6.53 17.27
CA THR A 268 3.43 -7.25 16.00
C THR A 268 2.94 -8.66 16.26
N PHE A 269 3.66 -9.43 17.09
CA PHE A 269 3.22 -10.76 17.52
C PHE A 269 1.85 -10.73 18.22
N TYR A 270 1.64 -9.75 19.11
CA TYR A 270 0.38 -9.56 19.83
C TYR A 270 -0.81 -9.36 18.87
N CYS A 271 -0.67 -8.46 17.89
CA CYS A 271 -1.68 -8.21 16.85
C CYS A 271 -1.86 -9.41 15.90
N ALA A 272 -0.81 -10.21 15.68
CA ALA A 272 -0.88 -11.46 14.93
C ALA A 272 -1.51 -12.64 15.71
N GLY A 273 -1.93 -12.43 16.96
CA GLY A 273 -2.60 -13.42 17.81
C GLY A 273 -1.69 -14.13 18.82
N TYR A 274 -0.37 -13.97 18.73
CA TYR A 274 0.59 -14.54 19.65
C TYR A 274 0.69 -13.69 20.93
N ARG A 275 -0.24 -13.92 21.86
CA ARG A 275 -0.37 -13.15 23.11
C ARG A 275 0.65 -13.52 24.18
N ASN A 276 1.31 -14.67 24.03
CA ASN A 276 2.42 -15.15 24.87
C ASN A 276 3.77 -14.45 24.55
N VAL A 277 3.75 -13.11 24.40
CA VAL A 277 4.90 -12.33 23.93
C VAL A 277 5.27 -11.17 24.87
N THR A 278 6.58 -10.97 25.02
CA THR A 278 7.20 -9.81 25.68
C THR A 278 8.42 -9.32 24.88
N SER A 279 9.17 -8.33 25.39
CA SER A 279 10.41 -7.86 24.76
C SER A 279 11.52 -7.54 25.76
N ALA A 280 12.75 -7.58 25.26
CA ALA A 280 13.88 -6.88 25.85
C ALA A 280 13.80 -5.37 25.59
N TYR A 281 14.85 -4.64 25.97
CA TYR A 281 15.06 -3.21 25.71
C TYR A 281 16.14 -2.98 24.63
N GLY A 282 16.12 -3.77 23.55
CA GLY A 282 17.19 -3.89 22.54
C GLY A 282 18.05 -5.15 22.74
N ALA A 283 18.94 -5.48 21.78
CA ALA A 283 19.72 -6.73 21.76
C ALA A 283 20.54 -7.01 23.04
N GLU A 284 21.09 -5.97 23.68
CA GLU A 284 21.83 -6.07 24.95
C GLU A 284 20.94 -5.77 26.18
N GLY A 285 19.66 -5.42 25.96
CA GLY A 285 18.72 -4.90 26.95
C GLY A 285 17.92 -5.95 27.71
N PHE A 286 18.47 -7.15 27.95
CA PHE A 286 17.83 -8.18 28.76
C PHE A 286 18.24 -8.06 30.24
N THR A 287 17.33 -7.50 31.04
CA THR A 287 17.51 -7.09 32.44
C THR A 287 17.27 -8.24 33.42
N ASP A 288 17.71 -8.03 34.67
CA ASP A 288 17.46 -8.98 35.75
C ASP A 288 15.97 -8.99 36.15
N ASP A 289 15.25 -7.86 36.05
CA ASP A 289 13.78 -7.77 36.19
C ASP A 289 13.06 -8.80 35.28
N LEU A 290 13.48 -8.95 34.02
CA LEU A 290 12.94 -9.92 33.07
C LEU A 290 13.26 -11.37 33.48
N LEU A 291 14.51 -11.64 33.87
CA LEU A 291 14.93 -12.97 34.32
C LEU A 291 14.25 -13.40 35.62
N GLU A 292 14.04 -12.48 36.56
CA GLU A 292 13.27 -12.72 37.77
C GLU A 292 11.80 -12.98 37.47
N ALA A 293 11.17 -12.24 36.55
CA ALA A 293 9.78 -12.48 36.17
C ALA A 293 9.60 -13.86 35.50
N PHE A 294 10.52 -14.27 34.62
CA PHE A 294 10.47 -15.60 34.00
C PHE A 294 10.59 -16.72 35.05
N LYS A 295 11.48 -16.58 36.03
CA LYS A 295 11.61 -17.51 37.16
C LYS A 295 10.37 -17.50 38.07
N ARG A 296 9.83 -16.32 38.38
CA ARG A 296 8.68 -16.10 39.28
C ARG A 296 7.41 -16.76 38.75
N HIS A 297 7.18 -16.71 37.44
CA HIS A 297 5.99 -17.27 36.79
C HIS A 297 6.22 -18.67 36.20
N GLY A 298 7.39 -19.27 36.40
CA GLY A 298 7.68 -20.64 35.96
C GLY A 298 7.81 -20.81 34.44
N THR A 299 8.27 -19.78 33.72
CA THR A 299 8.52 -19.84 32.27
C THR A 299 9.52 -20.95 31.95
N ARG A 300 9.05 -22.01 31.29
CA ARG A 300 9.86 -23.18 30.92
C ARG A 300 10.68 -22.95 29.64
N ARG A 301 10.12 -22.23 28.67
CA ARG A 301 10.70 -22.07 27.33
C ARG A 301 10.60 -20.64 26.81
N VAL A 302 11.65 -20.18 26.14
CA VAL A 302 11.74 -18.86 25.50
C VAL A 302 12.09 -18.99 24.02
N LEU A 303 11.31 -18.32 23.18
CA LEU A 303 11.51 -18.22 21.74
C LEU A 303 12.05 -16.82 21.39
N ILE A 304 13.36 -16.71 21.16
CA ILE A 304 14.05 -15.43 20.96
C ILE A 304 13.83 -14.93 19.53
N ALA A 305 13.06 -13.85 19.41
CA ALA A 305 12.65 -13.18 18.18
C ALA A 305 13.34 -11.81 18.05
N PHE A 306 14.66 -11.79 18.18
CA PHE A 306 15.51 -10.62 17.91
C PHE A 306 15.74 -10.43 16.41
N ASP A 307 16.22 -9.26 16.00
CA ASP A 307 16.39 -8.93 14.58
C ASP A 307 17.45 -9.82 13.90
N ARG A 308 17.34 -10.03 12.59
CA ARG A 308 18.27 -10.91 11.84
C ARG A 308 19.49 -10.16 11.30
N ASP A 309 20.17 -9.44 12.18
CA ASP A 309 21.43 -8.74 11.95
C ASP A 309 22.52 -9.19 12.95
N GLU A 310 23.72 -8.60 12.89
CA GLU A 310 24.79 -9.00 13.81
C GLU A 310 24.55 -8.64 15.28
N ALA A 311 23.77 -7.59 15.57
CA ALA A 311 23.45 -7.19 16.93
C ALA A 311 22.41 -8.15 17.52
N GLY A 312 21.33 -8.42 16.79
CA GLY A 312 20.28 -9.34 17.21
C GLY A 312 20.76 -10.78 17.40
N GLU A 313 21.70 -11.27 16.58
CA GLU A 313 22.33 -12.59 16.79
C GLU A 313 23.17 -12.63 18.07
N ARG A 314 24.11 -11.69 18.26
CA ARG A 314 24.96 -11.63 19.47
C ARG A 314 24.14 -11.41 20.75
N GLY A 315 23.06 -10.64 20.66
CA GLY A 315 22.09 -10.47 21.74
C GLY A 315 21.37 -11.78 22.06
N ALA A 316 20.86 -12.46 21.05
CA ALA A 316 20.14 -13.73 21.23
C ALA A 316 21.03 -14.83 21.86
N GLU A 317 22.30 -14.93 21.47
CA GLU A 317 23.27 -15.85 22.08
C GLU A 317 23.47 -15.56 23.58
N LYS A 318 23.75 -14.30 23.95
CA LYS A 318 23.92 -13.87 25.34
C LYS A 318 22.68 -14.10 26.20
N VAL A 319 21.50 -13.84 25.64
CA VAL A 319 20.21 -14.04 26.31
C VAL A 319 19.94 -15.53 26.50
N ALA A 320 20.23 -16.36 25.50
CA ALA A 320 20.13 -17.81 25.62
C ALA A 320 21.07 -18.37 26.70
N ASP A 321 22.36 -17.98 26.74
CA ASP A 321 23.28 -18.44 27.80
C ASP A 321 22.77 -18.05 29.21
N LYS A 322 22.25 -16.82 29.40
CA LYS A 322 21.62 -16.40 30.69
C LYS A 322 20.41 -17.26 31.08
N LEU A 323 19.55 -17.58 30.11
CA LEU A 323 18.31 -18.33 30.32
C LEU A 323 18.57 -19.83 30.54
N ILE A 324 19.47 -20.43 29.74
CA ILE A 324 19.90 -21.82 29.89
C ILE A 324 20.58 -22.02 31.25
N ALA A 325 21.41 -21.07 31.70
CA ALA A 325 22.00 -21.08 33.05
C ALA A 325 20.95 -20.94 34.18
N ALA A 326 19.74 -20.46 33.86
CA ALA A 326 18.59 -20.42 34.77
C ALA A 326 17.66 -21.64 34.63
N GLY A 327 17.98 -22.62 33.78
CA GLY A 327 17.18 -23.83 33.55
C GLY A 327 16.05 -23.67 32.52
N ILE A 328 16.07 -22.61 31.70
CA ILE A 328 14.99 -22.27 30.75
C ILE A 328 15.38 -22.73 29.34
N GLU A 329 14.51 -23.49 28.68
CA GLU A 329 14.66 -23.97 27.30
C GLU A 329 14.70 -22.78 26.32
N CYS A 330 15.68 -22.74 25.39
CA CYS A 330 15.86 -21.60 24.49
C CYS A 330 15.90 -22.00 23.02
N PHE A 331 15.11 -21.30 22.19
CA PHE A 331 15.10 -21.42 20.74
C PHE A 331 15.23 -20.05 20.05
N ARG A 332 15.87 -20.00 18.89
CA ARG A 332 15.98 -18.80 18.04
C ARG A 332 14.94 -18.85 16.92
N ILE A 333 14.00 -17.91 16.91
CA ILE A 333 13.16 -17.65 15.73
C ILE A 333 14.05 -16.98 14.68
N GLN A 334 14.24 -17.62 13.52
CA GLN A 334 15.11 -17.12 12.45
C GLN A 334 14.30 -16.50 11.31
N PHE A 335 14.20 -15.17 11.31
CA PHE A 335 13.73 -14.40 10.15
C PHE A 335 14.75 -14.46 8.98
N PRO A 336 14.37 -14.05 7.75
CA PRO A 336 15.31 -13.82 6.66
C PRO A 336 16.36 -12.76 7.04
N LYS A 337 17.58 -12.88 6.51
CA LYS A 337 18.69 -11.98 6.87
C LYS A 337 18.35 -10.52 6.57
N GLY A 338 18.56 -9.64 7.55
CA GLY A 338 18.28 -8.20 7.44
C GLY A 338 16.79 -7.83 7.57
N MET A 339 15.97 -8.64 8.25
CA MET A 339 14.57 -8.29 8.57
C MET A 339 14.33 -8.30 10.09
N ASP A 340 13.50 -7.36 10.55
CA ASP A 340 12.86 -7.38 11.87
C ASP A 340 11.54 -8.21 11.82
N ALA A 341 10.90 -8.43 12.98
CA ALA A 341 9.65 -9.19 13.03
C ALA A 341 8.47 -8.48 12.34
N ASN A 342 8.46 -7.14 12.33
CA ASN A 342 7.41 -6.32 11.73
C ASN A 342 7.48 -6.36 10.20
N GLU A 343 8.66 -6.22 9.62
CA GLU A 343 8.91 -6.40 8.20
C GLU A 343 8.55 -7.81 7.73
N TYR A 344 8.93 -8.84 8.49
CA TYR A 344 8.57 -10.22 8.16
C TYR A 344 7.05 -10.42 8.14
N ALA A 345 6.34 -9.94 9.15
CA ALA A 345 4.88 -10.01 9.25
C ALA A 345 4.14 -9.21 8.17
N LEU A 346 4.71 -8.09 7.71
CA LEU A 346 4.14 -7.25 6.64
C LEU A 346 4.44 -7.80 5.24
N LYS A 347 5.63 -8.39 5.02
CA LYS A 347 6.04 -8.98 3.73
C LYS A 347 5.36 -10.32 3.46
N LEU A 348 5.01 -11.07 4.51
CA LEU A 348 4.38 -12.40 4.41
C LEU A 348 3.05 -12.39 5.16
N THR A 349 1.95 -12.19 4.43
CA THR A 349 0.60 -12.10 4.99
C THR A 349 -0.21 -13.39 4.81
N PRO A 350 -1.18 -13.71 5.70
CA PRO A 350 -1.49 -13.01 6.95
C PRO A 350 -0.46 -13.28 8.05
N ALA A 351 -0.11 -12.24 8.81
CA ALA A 351 0.95 -12.24 9.83
C ALA A 351 0.88 -13.42 10.83
N ALA A 352 -0.33 -13.82 11.22
CA ALA A 352 -0.56 -14.99 12.08
C ALA A 352 0.06 -16.27 11.50
N LYS A 353 -0.14 -16.55 10.21
CA LYS A 353 0.34 -17.79 9.57
C LYS A 353 1.85 -17.75 9.32
N SER A 354 2.40 -16.59 8.95
CA SER A 354 3.84 -16.44 8.70
C SER A 354 4.66 -16.46 9.99
N LEU A 355 4.28 -15.69 11.02
CA LEU A 355 4.94 -15.75 12.33
C LEU A 355 4.78 -17.14 12.96
N GLY A 356 3.63 -17.80 12.81
CA GLY A 356 3.45 -19.21 13.20
C GLY A 356 4.36 -20.20 12.47
N LEU A 357 4.76 -19.92 11.22
CA LEU A 357 5.75 -20.72 10.50
C LEU A 357 7.18 -20.45 11.02
N ALA A 358 7.49 -19.20 11.38
CA ALA A 358 8.79 -18.83 11.95
C ALA A 358 8.97 -19.38 13.38
N ILE A 359 7.90 -19.40 14.19
CA ILE A 359 7.82 -20.06 15.51
C ILE A 359 8.12 -21.56 15.38
N ARG A 360 7.37 -22.29 14.54
CA ARG A 360 7.56 -23.75 14.35
C ARG A 360 8.88 -24.14 13.68
N LYS A 361 9.63 -23.16 13.14
CA LYS A 361 10.99 -23.33 12.60
C LYS A 361 12.07 -22.77 13.53
N ALA A 362 11.74 -22.43 14.79
CA ALA A 362 12.72 -21.91 15.74
C ALA A 362 13.80 -22.96 16.04
N VAL A 363 15.06 -22.52 16.03
CA VAL A 363 16.24 -23.40 16.14
C VAL A 363 16.68 -23.51 17.60
N TRP A 364 16.86 -24.73 18.11
CA TRP A 364 17.34 -25.00 19.46
C TRP A 364 18.71 -24.36 19.72
N LEU A 365 18.87 -23.69 20.87
CA LEU A 365 20.11 -23.03 21.30
C LEU A 365 20.81 -23.74 22.48
N GLY A 366 20.20 -24.78 23.04
CA GLY A 366 20.73 -25.49 24.21
C GLY A 366 21.86 -26.47 23.88
N LYS A 367 22.62 -26.84 24.92
CA LYS A 367 23.78 -27.75 24.82
C LYS A 367 23.33 -29.19 25.09
N GLY A 368 23.06 -29.94 24.02
CA GLY A 368 22.61 -31.34 24.09
C GLY A 368 21.64 -31.70 22.95
N ALA A 369 20.91 -32.80 23.10
CA ALA A 369 19.74 -33.07 22.25
C ALA A 369 18.67 -31.98 22.44
N ALA A 370 17.87 -31.72 21.39
CA ALA A 370 16.72 -30.84 21.51
C ALA A 370 15.59 -31.50 22.33
N PRO A 371 14.73 -30.73 23.00
CA PRO A 371 13.50 -31.24 23.61
C PRO A 371 12.61 -31.97 22.59
N GLU A 372 11.84 -32.97 23.04
CA GLU A 372 10.93 -33.75 22.19
C GLU A 372 9.69 -32.95 21.74
N GLU A 373 9.30 -31.93 22.50
CA GLU A 373 8.20 -31.01 22.18
C GLU A 373 8.65 -29.94 21.18
N ALA A 374 7.86 -29.73 20.12
CA ALA A 374 8.15 -28.74 19.09
C ALA A 374 7.64 -27.33 19.50
N PRO A 375 8.38 -26.25 19.16
CA PRO A 375 7.93 -24.88 19.43
C PRO A 375 6.54 -24.56 18.86
N GLY A 376 5.69 -23.92 19.67
CA GLY A 376 4.36 -23.49 19.26
C GLY A 376 3.26 -24.56 19.26
N GLN A 377 3.45 -25.69 19.96
CA GLN A 377 2.39 -26.70 20.15
C GLN A 377 1.29 -26.26 21.15
N HIS A 378 1.53 -25.26 22.00
CA HIS A 378 0.59 -24.78 23.04
C HIS A 378 -0.27 -23.58 22.61
N VAL A 379 -0.58 -23.43 21.32
CA VAL A 379 -1.33 -22.26 20.79
C VAL A 379 -2.83 -22.55 20.61
N GLU A 380 -3.25 -23.81 20.77
CA GLU A 380 -4.67 -24.20 20.80
C GLU A 380 -5.17 -24.18 22.27
N ASP A 381 -6.40 -23.72 22.48
CA ASP A 381 -7.10 -23.53 23.76
C ASP A 381 -6.48 -22.59 24.83
N ILE A 382 -6.51 -21.28 24.54
CA ILE A 382 -6.69 -20.25 25.59
C ILE A 382 -8.11 -19.67 25.51
N THR A 383 -9.04 -20.30 26.22
CA THR A 383 -10.41 -19.80 26.41
C THR A 383 -10.43 -18.68 27.46
N LEU A 384 -10.69 -17.45 27.02
CA LEU A 384 -10.76 -16.28 27.90
C LEU A 384 -12.15 -16.11 28.52
N GLU A 385 -12.36 -16.72 29.69
CA GLU A 385 -13.33 -16.16 30.65
C GLU A 385 -12.81 -14.81 31.16
N ALA A 386 -13.60 -13.75 31.00
CA ALA A 386 -13.19 -12.41 31.36
C ALA A 386 -13.30 -12.17 32.87
N ALA A 387 -12.24 -12.48 33.61
CA ALA A 387 -12.11 -12.17 35.03
C ALA A 387 -12.19 -10.65 35.27
N LEU A 388 -13.37 -10.17 35.66
CA LEU A 388 -13.64 -8.77 35.99
C LEU A 388 -12.93 -8.38 37.30
N VAL A 389 -11.73 -7.83 37.18
CA VAL A 389 -11.08 -7.10 38.29
C VAL A 389 -11.88 -5.82 38.54
N GLY A 390 -12.75 -5.85 39.55
CA GLY A 390 -13.55 -4.69 39.97
C GLY A 390 -12.66 -3.51 40.41
N PRO A 391 -13.07 -2.26 40.16
CA PRO A 391 -12.29 -1.10 40.55
C PRO A 391 -12.21 -0.97 42.08
N LEU A 392 -11.01 -0.72 42.60
CA LEU A 392 -10.77 -0.36 43.99
C LEU A 392 -11.58 0.89 44.36
N GLN A 393 -12.50 0.76 45.30
CA GLN A 393 -13.18 1.90 45.94
C GLN A 393 -12.27 2.51 47.02
N PRO A 394 -12.21 3.85 47.14
CA PRO A 394 -11.58 4.51 48.28
C PRO A 394 -12.50 4.53 49.51
N ASP A 395 -11.94 4.41 50.71
CA ASP A 395 -12.65 4.51 51.99
C ASP A 395 -13.37 5.86 52.19
N PRO A 396 -14.65 5.85 52.61
CA PRO A 396 -15.36 7.03 53.10
C PRO A 396 -15.70 6.89 54.60
N SER A 397 -14.69 6.89 55.47
CA SER A 397 -14.87 6.77 56.93
C SER A 397 -15.29 8.10 57.58
N SER A 398 -16.60 8.41 57.68
CA SER A 398 -17.15 9.36 58.68
C SER A 398 -18.68 9.59 58.64
N VAL A 399 -19.47 8.71 59.28
CA VAL A 399 -20.70 9.09 60.01
C VAL A 399 -20.88 8.11 61.19
N PRO A 400 -21.18 8.57 62.43
CA PRO A 400 -21.49 7.69 63.55
C PRO A 400 -23.00 7.40 63.72
N ASP A 401 -23.27 6.17 64.17
CA ASP A 401 -24.42 5.60 64.89
C ASP A 401 -25.73 6.39 65.08
N THR A 402 -26.84 5.75 64.70
CA THR A 402 -28.12 5.50 65.44
C THR A 402 -29.17 5.02 64.41
N ASP A 403 -30.03 4.00 64.63
CA ASP A 403 -30.31 3.20 65.83
C ASP A 403 -30.66 1.72 65.48
N THR A 404 -30.94 0.94 66.53
CA THR A 404 -31.48 -0.44 66.64
C THR A 404 -32.60 -0.85 65.63
N GLU A 405 -32.92 -2.14 65.37
CA GLU A 405 -32.63 -3.41 66.09
C GLU A 405 -32.79 -4.70 65.22
N LEU A 406 -32.14 -5.79 65.68
CA LEU A 406 -32.51 -7.24 65.57
C LEU A 406 -32.77 -8.00 64.23
N ALA A 407 -31.98 -9.10 64.10
CA ALA A 407 -32.36 -10.47 63.67
C ALA A 407 -32.36 -10.93 62.18
N ALA A 408 -32.06 -12.22 61.99
CA ALA A 408 -31.94 -13.05 60.78
C ALA A 408 -32.01 -14.56 61.20
N PRO A 409 -31.69 -15.61 60.40
CA PRO A 409 -32.01 -16.08 59.04
C PRO A 409 -33.43 -16.06 58.42
N SER A 410 -33.56 -15.99 57.09
CA SER A 410 -34.42 -16.92 56.33
C SER A 410 -34.07 -16.99 54.83
N SER A 411 -34.45 -18.09 54.18
CA SER A 411 -34.02 -18.60 52.86
C SER A 411 -34.40 -17.80 51.60
N LEU A 412 -33.48 -17.80 50.63
CA LEU A 412 -33.67 -17.94 49.17
C LEU A 412 -34.95 -17.40 48.50
N ALA A 413 -34.78 -16.37 47.67
CA ALA A 413 -35.59 -16.13 46.47
C ALA A 413 -34.67 -15.63 45.33
N ALA A 414 -34.96 -15.99 44.07
CA ALA A 414 -34.05 -15.74 42.95
C ALA A 414 -34.17 -14.32 42.36
N SER A 415 -33.04 -13.76 41.90
CA SER A 415 -33.01 -12.58 41.04
C SER A 415 -33.52 -12.90 39.61
N PRO A 416 -34.12 -11.94 38.89
CA PRO A 416 -34.72 -12.19 37.59
C PRO A 416 -33.69 -12.51 36.50
N ALA A 417 -34.07 -13.36 35.56
CA ALA A 417 -33.20 -13.82 34.49
C ALA A 417 -32.85 -12.72 33.47
N VAL A 418 -31.62 -12.78 32.94
CA VAL A 418 -31.20 -12.01 31.77
C VAL A 418 -32.04 -12.43 30.56
N PRO A 419 -32.59 -11.50 29.76
CA PRO A 419 -33.34 -11.86 28.56
C PRO A 419 -32.43 -12.56 27.54
N PRO A 420 -32.90 -13.65 26.88
CA PRO A 420 -32.07 -14.39 25.94
C PRO A 420 -31.73 -13.56 24.69
N ALA A 421 -30.59 -13.89 24.07
CA ALA A 421 -30.24 -13.36 22.75
C ALA A 421 -31.32 -13.74 21.71
N PRO A 422 -31.66 -12.85 20.76
CA PRO A 422 -32.70 -13.11 19.77
C PRO A 422 -32.25 -14.21 18.78
N ALA A 423 -33.03 -15.29 18.69
CA ALA A 423 -32.87 -16.32 17.66
C ALA A 423 -33.37 -15.83 16.29
N ALA A 424 -32.85 -16.41 15.21
CA ALA A 424 -33.10 -15.97 13.82
C ALA A 424 -34.41 -16.50 13.18
N ASP A 425 -35.17 -17.31 13.91
CA ASP A 425 -36.33 -18.06 13.41
C ASP A 425 -37.66 -17.31 13.47
N ASP A 426 -37.67 -16.00 13.67
CA ASP A 426 -38.89 -15.19 13.53
C ASP A 426 -39.46 -15.36 12.09
N PRO A 427 -40.75 -15.73 11.92
CA PRO A 427 -41.33 -16.02 10.62
C PRO A 427 -41.55 -14.72 9.81
N ALA A 428 -41.03 -14.71 8.60
CA ALA A 428 -41.18 -13.60 7.65
C ALA A 428 -41.98 -14.06 6.42
N GLN A 429 -43.01 -13.30 6.06
CA GLN A 429 -43.69 -13.46 4.77
C GLN A 429 -42.88 -12.68 3.73
N VAL A 430 -42.22 -13.40 2.83
CA VAL A 430 -41.39 -12.82 1.76
C VAL A 430 -42.14 -12.92 0.44
N SER A 431 -42.25 -11.80 -0.26
CA SER A 431 -42.58 -11.70 -1.68
C SER A 431 -41.45 -10.98 -2.42
N ASP A 432 -41.52 -10.90 -3.74
CA ASP A 432 -40.41 -10.37 -4.56
C ASP A 432 -40.00 -8.95 -4.15
N ASP A 433 -41.00 -8.07 -3.96
CA ASP A 433 -40.85 -6.65 -3.64
C ASP A 433 -40.91 -6.31 -2.14
N GLU A 434 -41.61 -7.12 -1.32
CA GLU A 434 -41.83 -6.81 0.10
C GLU A 434 -41.69 -8.00 1.06
N ILE A 435 -41.15 -7.68 2.24
CA ILE A 435 -40.89 -8.60 3.36
C ILE A 435 -41.70 -8.11 4.56
N VAL A 436 -42.54 -8.97 5.12
CA VAL A 436 -43.41 -8.67 6.25
C VAL A 436 -43.05 -9.54 7.45
N MET A 437 -42.86 -8.91 8.61
CA MET A 437 -42.59 -9.57 9.89
C MET A 437 -43.50 -8.99 10.97
N SER A 438 -43.87 -9.79 11.98
CA SER A 438 -44.76 -9.37 13.06
C SER A 438 -44.18 -9.70 14.43
N PHE A 439 -44.05 -8.69 15.29
CA PHE A 439 -43.50 -8.82 16.64
C PHE A 439 -44.58 -8.48 17.67
N GLY A 440 -45.42 -9.47 18.02
CA GLY A 440 -46.65 -9.25 18.76
C GLY A 440 -47.64 -8.38 17.96
N GLU A 441 -48.20 -7.35 18.58
CA GLU A 441 -49.16 -6.41 17.95
C GLU A 441 -48.56 -5.51 16.84
N ARG A 442 -47.24 -5.57 16.60
CA ARG A 442 -46.52 -4.66 15.70
C ARG A 442 -46.15 -5.37 14.39
N ARG A 443 -46.68 -4.89 13.27
CA ARG A 443 -46.38 -5.40 11.92
C ARG A 443 -45.37 -4.50 11.22
N TYR A 444 -44.27 -5.07 10.77
CA TYR A 444 -43.25 -4.41 9.94
C TYR A 444 -43.41 -4.84 8.48
N ARG A 445 -43.25 -3.90 7.55
CA ARG A 445 -43.17 -4.12 6.10
C ARG A 445 -41.93 -3.43 5.55
N VAL A 446 -41.01 -4.21 5.01
CA VAL A 446 -39.77 -3.74 4.37
C VAL A 446 -39.90 -3.84 2.85
N ARG A 447 -39.45 -2.80 2.13
CA ARG A 447 -39.30 -2.81 0.67
C ARG A 447 -37.92 -2.32 0.25
N GLY A 448 -37.48 -2.73 -0.93
CA GLY A 448 -36.24 -2.29 -1.56
C GLY A 448 -35.02 -3.20 -1.36
N LEU A 449 -35.13 -4.32 -0.63
CA LEU A 449 -34.00 -5.23 -0.41
C LEU A 449 -33.35 -5.70 -1.71
N ALA A 450 -34.13 -5.98 -2.76
CA ALA A 450 -33.66 -6.39 -4.08
C ALA A 450 -32.71 -5.40 -4.79
N LYS A 451 -32.55 -4.17 -4.28
CA LYS A 451 -31.59 -3.17 -4.80
C LYS A 451 -30.26 -3.14 -4.04
N ASN A 452 -30.09 -3.93 -2.97
CA ASN A 452 -28.92 -3.93 -2.10
C ASN A 452 -28.03 -5.15 -2.38
N LEU A 453 -27.33 -5.13 -3.51
CA LEU A 453 -26.39 -6.20 -3.93
C LEU A 453 -24.95 -6.02 -3.37
N SER A 454 -24.79 -5.23 -2.31
CA SER A 454 -23.51 -5.04 -1.60
C SER A 454 -23.71 -5.21 -0.10
N TYR A 455 -22.84 -6.00 0.53
CA TYR A 455 -22.81 -6.21 1.98
C TYR A 455 -22.55 -4.93 2.78
N GLU A 456 -21.98 -3.88 2.17
CA GLU A 456 -21.66 -2.61 2.85
C GLU A 456 -22.85 -1.65 2.98
N THR A 457 -23.97 -1.90 2.29
CA THR A 457 -25.12 -0.99 2.23
C THR A 457 -26.45 -1.74 2.37
N LEU A 458 -27.39 -1.15 3.11
CA LEU A 458 -28.71 -1.73 3.32
C LEU A 458 -29.76 -0.62 3.42
N LYS A 459 -30.05 -0.01 2.27
CA LYS A 459 -31.04 1.06 2.10
C LYS A 459 -32.42 0.45 1.88
N VAL A 460 -33.32 0.64 2.83
CA VAL A 460 -34.65 0.02 2.84
C VAL A 460 -35.74 1.01 3.23
N ASN A 461 -36.92 0.84 2.65
CA ASN A 461 -38.16 1.47 3.12
C ASN A 461 -38.77 0.58 4.19
N VAL A 462 -38.91 1.07 5.42
CA VAL A 462 -39.50 0.32 6.54
C VAL A 462 -40.75 1.03 7.02
N LEU A 463 -41.89 0.37 6.88
CA LEU A 463 -43.13 0.72 7.57
C LEU A 463 -43.28 -0.17 8.81
N VAL A 464 -43.78 0.42 9.90
CA VAL A 464 -44.25 -0.29 11.09
C VAL A 464 -45.66 0.19 11.42
N SER A 465 -46.56 -0.72 11.84
CA SER A 465 -47.90 -0.38 12.31
C SER A 465 -48.33 -1.17 13.55
N LYS A 466 -49.18 -0.57 14.37
CA LYS A 466 -49.78 -1.15 15.58
C LYS A 466 -51.21 -0.61 15.72
N ALA A 467 -52.22 -1.49 15.61
CA ALA A 467 -53.61 -1.07 15.43
C ALA A 467 -53.70 0.00 14.31
N ASP A 468 -54.35 1.14 14.57
CA ASP A 468 -54.51 2.23 13.59
C ASP A 468 -53.26 3.12 13.43
N ALA A 469 -52.29 3.02 14.34
CA ALA A 469 -51.06 3.82 14.30
C ALA A 469 -50.00 3.22 13.37
N TYR A 470 -49.31 4.05 12.60
CA TYR A 470 -48.21 3.61 11.74
C TYR A 470 -47.13 4.69 11.54
N TYR A 471 -45.92 4.26 11.21
CA TYR A 471 -44.81 5.11 10.80
C TYR A 471 -44.06 4.46 9.62
N VAL A 472 -43.53 5.28 8.71
CA VAL A 472 -42.79 4.81 7.53
C VAL A 472 -41.69 5.79 7.13
N ASP A 473 -40.50 5.26 6.84
CA ASP A 473 -39.35 6.05 6.36
C ASP A 473 -38.46 5.18 5.44
N SER A 474 -37.48 5.80 4.76
CA SER A 474 -36.53 5.14 3.87
C SER A 474 -35.09 5.51 4.23
N PHE A 475 -34.34 4.57 4.82
CA PHE A 475 -33.06 4.86 5.47
C PHE A 475 -32.03 3.73 5.33
N GLU A 476 -30.78 4.06 5.66
CA GLU A 476 -29.65 3.13 5.69
C GLU A 476 -29.64 2.36 7.03
N LEU A 477 -29.87 1.04 6.99
CA LEU A 477 -30.00 0.20 8.18
C LEU A 477 -28.66 -0.12 8.86
N TYR A 478 -27.52 0.10 8.20
CA TYR A 478 -26.21 0.06 8.86
C TYR A 478 -25.84 1.39 9.56
N ALA A 479 -26.44 2.52 9.16
CA ALA A 479 -26.12 3.82 9.75
C ALA A 479 -26.80 4.02 11.12
N ALA A 480 -26.01 3.95 12.19
CA ALA A 480 -26.49 4.10 13.57
C ALA A 480 -27.30 5.37 13.83
N LYS A 481 -26.93 6.51 13.22
CA LYS A 481 -27.67 7.79 13.33
C LYS A 481 -29.08 7.68 12.74
N SER A 482 -29.19 7.14 11.52
CA SER A 482 -30.47 6.98 10.81
C SER A 482 -31.39 6.00 11.54
N ARG A 483 -30.82 4.90 12.06
CA ARG A 483 -31.50 3.96 12.97
C ARG A 483 -32.06 4.65 14.22
N GLY A 484 -31.27 5.48 14.89
CA GLY A 484 -31.72 6.22 16.06
C GLY A 484 -32.89 7.17 15.75
N GLN A 485 -32.83 7.86 14.61
CA GLN A 485 -33.92 8.71 14.14
C GLN A 485 -35.20 7.91 13.86
N TYR A 486 -35.09 6.77 13.18
CA TYR A 486 -36.25 5.89 12.94
C TYR A 486 -36.88 5.38 14.25
N ILE A 487 -36.05 4.88 15.18
CA ILE A 487 -36.50 4.34 16.46
C ILE A 487 -37.27 5.39 17.26
N ALA A 488 -36.74 6.61 17.40
CA ALA A 488 -37.35 7.67 18.20
C ALA A 488 -38.69 8.16 17.62
N GLN A 489 -38.83 8.21 16.29
CA GLN A 489 -40.07 8.61 15.63
C GLN A 489 -41.11 7.47 15.67
N ALA A 490 -40.72 6.25 15.28
CA ALA A 490 -41.60 5.08 15.34
C ALA A 490 -42.13 4.80 16.75
N ALA A 491 -41.28 4.93 17.78
CA ALA A 491 -41.69 4.76 19.18
C ALA A 491 -42.76 5.79 19.60
N ARG A 492 -42.63 7.04 19.13
CA ARG A 492 -43.60 8.11 19.39
C ARG A 492 -44.94 7.85 18.71
N GLU A 493 -44.95 7.60 17.40
CA GLU A 493 -46.19 7.39 16.64
C GLU A 493 -46.96 6.15 17.10
N LEU A 494 -46.27 5.07 17.48
CA LEU A 494 -46.90 3.82 17.95
C LEU A 494 -47.22 3.82 19.45
N ALA A 495 -46.88 4.88 20.19
CA ALA A 495 -46.97 4.98 21.65
C ALA A 495 -46.30 3.80 22.39
N VAL A 496 -45.05 3.47 22.04
CA VAL A 496 -44.24 2.41 22.69
C VAL A 496 -42.89 2.94 23.17
N ARG A 497 -42.21 2.19 24.04
CA ARG A 497 -40.85 2.53 24.50
C ARG A 497 -39.83 2.26 23.38
N GLU A 498 -38.86 3.16 23.20
CA GLU A 498 -37.82 3.04 22.15
C GLU A 498 -37.06 1.71 22.18
N GLU A 499 -36.84 1.14 23.38
CA GLU A 499 -36.26 -0.20 23.57
C GLU A 499 -36.96 -1.30 22.76
N ILE A 500 -38.29 -1.22 22.62
CA ILE A 500 -39.10 -2.22 21.93
C ILE A 500 -38.85 -2.13 20.42
N VAL A 501 -38.93 -0.92 19.85
CA VAL A 501 -38.62 -0.70 18.43
C VAL A 501 -37.15 -1.02 18.12
N LYS A 502 -36.23 -0.72 19.05
CA LYS A 502 -34.82 -1.08 18.94
C LYS A 502 -34.59 -2.61 18.90
N ALA A 503 -35.32 -3.37 19.70
CA ALA A 503 -35.26 -4.83 19.70
C ALA A 503 -35.87 -5.45 18.43
N ASP A 504 -37.05 -4.96 18.02
CA ASP A 504 -37.70 -5.35 16.76
C ASP A 504 -36.79 -5.09 15.54
N LEU A 505 -36.19 -3.89 15.47
CA LEU A 505 -35.34 -3.48 14.35
C LEU A 505 -34.02 -4.25 14.30
N GLY A 506 -33.55 -4.76 15.44
CA GLY A 506 -32.42 -5.71 15.51
C GLY A 506 -32.76 -7.08 14.91
N ARG A 507 -33.95 -7.63 15.21
CA ARG A 507 -34.45 -8.87 14.58
C ARG A 507 -34.68 -8.68 13.08
N LEU A 508 -35.23 -7.53 12.70
CA LEU A 508 -35.47 -7.16 11.30
C LEU A 508 -34.15 -7.09 10.51
N LEU A 509 -33.11 -6.47 11.08
CA LEU A 509 -31.77 -6.41 10.48
C LEU A 509 -31.20 -7.81 10.19
N LEU A 510 -31.16 -8.69 11.20
CA LEU A 510 -30.63 -10.06 11.04
C LEU A 510 -31.37 -10.86 9.95
N LYS A 511 -32.70 -10.68 9.81
CA LYS A 511 -33.48 -11.34 8.76
C LYS A 511 -33.19 -10.77 7.37
N LEU A 512 -32.98 -9.45 7.27
CA LEU A 512 -32.63 -8.79 6.01
C LEU A 512 -31.21 -9.14 5.56
N GLU A 513 -30.26 -9.27 6.48
CA GLU A 513 -28.89 -9.74 6.21
C GLU A 513 -28.90 -11.16 5.63
N ALA A 514 -29.65 -12.10 6.22
CA ALA A 514 -29.78 -13.48 5.70
C ALA A 514 -30.44 -13.55 4.30
N LEU A 515 -31.44 -12.70 4.04
CA LEU A 515 -32.10 -12.60 2.74
C LEU A 515 -31.22 -11.86 1.70
N GLN A 516 -30.36 -10.94 2.14
CA GLN A 516 -29.34 -10.29 1.30
C GLN A 516 -28.25 -11.28 0.87
N ASP A 517 -27.69 -12.03 1.83
CA ASP A 517 -26.70 -13.09 1.59
C ASP A 517 -27.22 -14.15 0.61
N THR A 518 -28.46 -14.60 0.78
CA THR A 518 -29.13 -15.54 -0.13
C THR A 518 -29.21 -14.97 -1.55
N ARG A 519 -29.71 -13.73 -1.71
CA ARG A 519 -29.85 -13.08 -3.03
C ARG A 519 -28.52 -12.74 -3.70
N ILE A 520 -27.46 -12.42 -2.94
CA ILE A 520 -26.12 -12.23 -3.49
C ILE A 520 -25.57 -13.57 -3.99
N LYS A 521 -25.74 -14.67 -3.24
CA LYS A 521 -25.36 -16.01 -3.69
C LYS A 521 -26.17 -16.52 -4.88
N GLU A 522 -27.43 -16.13 -5.02
CA GLU A 522 -28.23 -16.39 -6.23
C GLU A 522 -27.71 -15.59 -7.43
N ALA A 523 -27.41 -14.29 -7.26
CA ALA A 523 -26.86 -13.45 -8.32
C ALA A 523 -25.46 -13.91 -8.78
N LEU A 524 -24.62 -14.40 -7.86
CA LEU A 524 -23.29 -14.96 -8.17
C LEU A 524 -23.35 -16.31 -8.89
N LYS A 525 -24.45 -17.08 -8.75
CA LYS A 525 -24.63 -18.39 -9.41
C LYS A 525 -25.05 -18.31 -10.88
N VAL A 526 -25.43 -17.14 -11.39
CA VAL A 526 -25.83 -16.98 -12.80
C VAL A 526 -24.59 -16.77 -13.66
N GLU A 527 -23.89 -17.86 -13.97
CA GLU A 527 -22.95 -17.85 -15.10
C GLU A 527 -23.75 -17.55 -16.39
N PRO A 528 -23.34 -16.55 -17.20
CA PRO A 528 -23.96 -16.31 -18.49
C PRO A 528 -23.56 -17.45 -19.42
N ALA A 529 -24.51 -18.36 -19.70
CA ALA A 529 -24.31 -19.45 -20.65
C ALA A 529 -23.83 -18.88 -22.00
N ALA A 530 -22.68 -19.37 -22.49
CA ALA A 530 -22.07 -18.86 -23.72
C ALA A 530 -23.05 -18.94 -24.90
N PRO A 531 -23.22 -17.86 -25.68
CA PRO A 531 -24.15 -17.84 -26.79
C PRO A 531 -23.75 -18.88 -27.83
N ALA A 532 -24.65 -19.84 -28.10
CA ALA A 532 -24.44 -20.87 -29.10
C ALA A 532 -24.31 -20.25 -30.50
N LEU A 533 -23.12 -20.36 -31.10
CA LEU A 533 -22.87 -19.85 -32.45
C LEU A 533 -23.78 -20.56 -33.46
N SER A 534 -24.36 -19.81 -34.39
CA SER A 534 -24.96 -20.41 -35.58
C SER A 534 -23.88 -20.97 -36.52
N GLU A 535 -24.25 -21.94 -37.36
CA GLU A 535 -23.32 -22.52 -38.37
C GLU A 535 -22.72 -21.45 -39.30
N ALA A 536 -23.49 -20.40 -39.63
CA ALA A 536 -23.05 -19.28 -40.45
C ALA A 536 -21.98 -18.42 -39.74
N GLU A 537 -22.18 -18.12 -38.46
CA GLU A 537 -21.19 -17.38 -37.65
C GLU A 537 -19.92 -18.20 -37.42
N ALA A 538 -20.07 -19.49 -37.14
CA ALA A 538 -18.94 -20.41 -37.01
C ALA A 538 -18.15 -20.50 -38.33
N HIS A 539 -18.84 -20.48 -39.49
CA HIS A 539 -18.20 -20.46 -40.80
C HIS A 539 -17.45 -19.14 -41.08
N GLU A 540 -18.05 -17.97 -40.82
CA GLU A 540 -17.37 -16.68 -41.04
C GLU A 540 -16.15 -16.53 -40.10
N ALA A 541 -16.29 -16.94 -38.83
CA ALA A 541 -15.22 -16.94 -37.85
C ALA A 541 -14.07 -17.91 -38.22
N LEU A 542 -14.39 -19.13 -38.66
CA LEU A 542 -13.39 -20.10 -39.10
C LEU A 542 -12.71 -19.66 -40.41
N ALA A 543 -13.41 -18.98 -41.32
CA ALA A 543 -12.85 -18.40 -42.52
C ALA A 543 -11.89 -17.22 -42.22
N LEU A 544 -12.11 -16.48 -41.13
CA LEU A 544 -11.15 -15.51 -40.61
C LEU A 544 -9.90 -16.23 -40.06
N LEU A 545 -10.07 -17.22 -39.17
CA LEU A 545 -8.95 -17.97 -38.56
C LEU A 545 -8.09 -18.71 -39.60
N ARG A 546 -8.66 -19.11 -40.73
CA ARG A 546 -7.96 -19.77 -41.85
C ARG A 546 -7.34 -18.82 -42.87
N ALA A 547 -7.45 -17.50 -42.68
CA ALA A 547 -6.86 -16.54 -43.60
C ALA A 547 -5.32 -16.43 -43.42
N PRO A 548 -4.50 -16.54 -44.47
CA PRO A 548 -3.06 -16.39 -44.35
C PRO A 548 -2.64 -14.96 -43.94
N ASP A 549 -3.51 -13.95 -44.15
CA ASP A 549 -3.31 -12.58 -43.69
C ASP A 549 -4.00 -12.27 -42.33
N LEU A 550 -4.29 -13.29 -41.50
CA LEU A 550 -5.03 -13.19 -40.24
C LEU A 550 -4.59 -12.01 -39.34
N ILE A 551 -3.29 -11.88 -39.05
CA ILE A 551 -2.76 -10.78 -38.23
C ILE A 551 -3.05 -9.41 -38.86
N THR A 552 -2.91 -9.29 -40.19
CA THR A 552 -3.23 -8.06 -40.91
C THR A 552 -4.74 -7.75 -40.87
N ARG A 553 -5.61 -8.78 -40.88
CA ARG A 553 -7.06 -8.61 -40.69
C ARG A 553 -7.41 -8.16 -39.28
N ILE A 554 -6.75 -8.71 -38.25
CA ILE A 554 -6.94 -8.28 -36.85
C ILE A 554 -6.58 -6.80 -36.68
N ILE A 555 -5.43 -6.35 -37.18
CA ILE A 555 -5.00 -4.94 -37.09
C ILE A 555 -6.00 -4.01 -37.81
N LYS A 556 -6.43 -4.36 -39.04
CA LYS A 556 -7.48 -3.63 -39.77
C LYS A 556 -8.83 -3.64 -39.03
N GLY A 557 -9.14 -4.74 -38.35
CA GLY A 557 -10.30 -4.87 -37.47
C GLY A 557 -10.32 -3.80 -36.39
N PHE A 558 -9.21 -3.60 -35.66
CA PHE A 558 -9.08 -2.55 -34.65
C PHE A 558 -9.30 -1.14 -35.21
N GLU A 559 -8.87 -0.87 -36.44
CA GLU A 559 -9.03 0.43 -37.11
C GLU A 559 -10.49 0.72 -37.51
N ALA A 560 -11.16 -0.29 -38.07
CA ALA A 560 -12.59 -0.26 -38.35
C ALA A 560 -13.41 -0.12 -37.05
N ALA A 561 -13.07 -0.87 -36.00
CA ALA A 561 -13.64 -0.72 -34.65
C ALA A 561 -13.32 0.62 -33.98
N GLY A 562 -12.35 1.38 -34.51
CA GLY A 562 -12.17 2.81 -34.26
C GLY A 562 -11.03 3.19 -33.33
N LEU A 563 -10.01 2.33 -33.18
CA LEU A 563 -8.70 2.61 -32.57
C LEU A 563 -7.66 2.86 -33.69
N VAL A 564 -7.02 4.03 -33.69
CA VAL A 564 -6.14 4.51 -34.77
C VAL A 564 -4.67 4.46 -34.32
N GLY A 565 -3.73 4.28 -35.25
CA GLY A 565 -2.31 4.14 -34.95
C GLY A 565 -1.97 2.81 -34.25
N GLU A 566 -0.81 2.74 -33.59
CA GLU A 566 -0.46 1.72 -32.59
C GLU A 566 -0.67 0.25 -33.03
N ALA A 567 -0.23 -0.12 -34.24
CA ALA A 567 -0.33 -1.49 -34.77
C ALA A 567 0.25 -2.55 -33.82
N THR A 568 1.42 -2.28 -33.23
CA THR A 568 2.10 -3.16 -32.26
C THR A 568 1.30 -3.31 -30.97
N ASN A 569 0.89 -2.22 -30.31
CA ASN A 569 0.11 -2.31 -29.06
C ASN A 569 -1.22 -3.04 -29.25
N LYS A 570 -1.90 -2.83 -30.39
CA LYS A 570 -3.12 -3.57 -30.77
C LYS A 570 -2.85 -5.07 -30.85
N LEU A 571 -1.83 -5.46 -31.63
CA LEU A 571 -1.52 -6.86 -31.89
C LEU A 571 -1.01 -7.56 -30.62
N VAL A 572 -0.09 -6.95 -29.87
CA VAL A 572 0.42 -7.53 -28.62
C VAL A 572 -0.66 -7.62 -27.55
N GLY A 573 -1.57 -6.64 -27.46
CA GLY A 573 -2.75 -6.74 -26.59
C GLY A 573 -3.67 -7.89 -26.98
N TYR A 574 -3.94 -8.06 -28.28
CA TYR A 574 -4.77 -9.17 -28.80
C TYR A 574 -4.09 -10.54 -28.64
N LEU A 575 -2.78 -10.63 -28.86
CA LEU A 575 -2.00 -11.85 -28.64
C LEU A 575 -1.99 -12.20 -27.16
N ALA A 576 -1.65 -11.28 -26.26
CA ALA A 576 -1.71 -11.53 -24.83
C ALA A 576 -3.12 -11.97 -24.40
N ALA A 577 -4.18 -11.31 -24.90
CA ALA A 577 -5.56 -11.75 -24.69
C ALA A 577 -5.84 -13.18 -25.21
N THR A 578 -5.22 -13.58 -26.32
CA THR A 578 -5.27 -14.96 -26.87
C THR A 578 -4.50 -15.97 -25.99
N SER A 579 -3.38 -15.55 -25.37
CA SER A 579 -2.53 -16.40 -24.53
C SER A 579 -3.22 -16.94 -23.25
N ARG A 580 -4.43 -16.48 -22.91
CA ARG A 580 -5.29 -17.10 -21.88
C ARG A 580 -5.53 -18.60 -22.11
N LEU A 581 -5.39 -19.06 -23.35
CA LEU A 581 -5.54 -20.45 -23.77
C LEU A 581 -4.25 -21.30 -23.66
N LEU A 582 -3.13 -20.70 -23.21
CA LEU A 582 -1.88 -21.40 -22.84
C LEU A 582 -1.82 -21.62 -21.32
N ASP A 583 -1.00 -22.57 -20.88
CA ASP A 583 -0.78 -22.85 -19.45
C ASP A 583 -0.02 -21.73 -18.71
N ALA A 584 0.73 -20.90 -19.43
CA ALA A 584 1.43 -19.71 -18.92
C ALA A 584 1.10 -18.46 -19.75
N PRO A 585 0.01 -17.72 -19.46
CA PRO A 585 -0.38 -16.55 -20.23
C PRO A 585 0.56 -15.35 -20.07
N LEU A 586 0.63 -14.52 -21.12
CA LEU A 586 1.25 -13.20 -21.08
C LEU A 586 0.43 -12.23 -20.21
N ALA A 587 1.09 -11.50 -19.32
CA ALA A 587 0.52 -10.36 -18.61
C ALA A 587 0.94 -9.04 -19.26
N VAL A 588 0.05 -8.04 -19.30
CA VAL A 588 0.26 -6.74 -19.96
C VAL A 588 0.03 -5.59 -18.99
N VAL A 589 0.94 -4.60 -18.99
CA VAL A 589 0.80 -3.31 -18.32
C VAL A 589 0.85 -2.21 -19.36
N VAL A 590 -0.19 -1.37 -19.46
CA VAL A 590 -0.15 -0.14 -20.28
C VAL A 590 0.25 1.06 -19.41
N GLN A 591 1.38 1.68 -19.71
CA GLN A 591 1.93 2.83 -19.01
C GLN A 591 2.07 4.04 -19.97
N SER A 592 1.46 5.16 -19.59
CA SER A 592 1.54 6.46 -20.29
C SER A 592 0.95 7.57 -19.42
N SER A 593 0.97 8.82 -19.89
CA SER A 593 0.40 9.95 -19.11
C SER A 593 -1.13 9.85 -18.94
N SER A 594 -1.70 10.71 -18.07
CA SER A 594 -3.15 10.78 -17.89
C SER A 594 -3.82 11.33 -19.16
N ALA A 595 -5.05 10.86 -19.45
CA ALA A 595 -5.80 11.10 -20.69
C ALA A 595 -5.15 10.64 -22.02
N ALA A 596 -3.93 10.12 -22.03
CA ALA A 596 -3.24 9.65 -23.24
C ALA A 596 -3.98 8.53 -24.02
N GLY A 597 -4.82 7.74 -23.36
CA GLY A 597 -5.69 6.75 -24.02
C GLY A 597 -5.57 5.29 -23.56
N LYS A 598 -4.86 4.99 -22.46
CA LYS A 598 -4.66 3.62 -21.95
C LYS A 598 -5.93 2.78 -21.86
N SER A 599 -6.96 3.32 -21.20
CA SER A 599 -8.25 2.66 -21.03
C SER A 599 -8.93 2.43 -22.39
N SER A 600 -8.73 3.33 -23.36
CA SER A 600 -9.22 3.17 -24.74
C SER A 600 -8.53 2.03 -25.50
N LEU A 601 -7.24 1.78 -25.24
CA LEU A 601 -6.50 0.63 -25.78
C LEU A 601 -6.99 -0.67 -25.13
N MET A 602 -7.06 -0.72 -23.80
CA MET A 602 -7.56 -1.88 -23.06
C MET A 602 -9.00 -2.22 -23.47
N ASP A 603 -9.90 -1.24 -23.50
CA ASP A 603 -11.31 -1.44 -23.85
C ASP A 603 -11.51 -1.78 -25.33
N ALA A 604 -10.61 -1.34 -26.22
CA ALA A 604 -10.60 -1.78 -27.60
C ALA A 604 -10.20 -3.25 -27.73
N VAL A 605 -9.16 -3.71 -26.99
CA VAL A 605 -8.72 -5.11 -27.00
C VAL A 605 -9.78 -6.02 -26.36
N LEU A 606 -10.28 -5.68 -25.18
CA LEU A 606 -11.32 -6.45 -24.49
C LEU A 606 -12.60 -6.62 -25.32
N ALA A 607 -12.96 -5.61 -26.14
CA ALA A 607 -14.14 -5.71 -27.00
C ALA A 607 -14.03 -6.77 -28.12
N PHE A 608 -12.82 -7.23 -28.47
CA PHE A 608 -12.59 -8.29 -29.45
C PHE A 608 -12.65 -9.70 -28.82
N ILE A 609 -12.69 -9.78 -27.48
CA ILE A 609 -12.74 -11.02 -26.71
C ILE A 609 -14.17 -11.27 -26.24
N PRO A 610 -14.64 -12.54 -26.20
CA PRO A 610 -15.95 -12.91 -25.64
C PRO A 610 -16.20 -12.30 -24.26
N GLU A 611 -17.45 -12.02 -23.94
CA GLU A 611 -17.82 -11.31 -22.71
C GLU A 611 -17.74 -12.25 -21.49
N GLU A 612 -18.03 -13.51 -21.71
CA GLU A 612 -17.93 -14.65 -20.78
C GLU A 612 -16.48 -15.03 -20.42
N GLU A 613 -15.50 -14.64 -21.26
CA GLU A 613 -14.07 -14.93 -21.10
C GLU A 613 -13.27 -13.75 -20.53
N ARG A 614 -13.92 -12.64 -20.17
CA ARG A 614 -13.24 -11.43 -19.69
C ARG A 614 -13.94 -10.82 -18.48
N ILE A 615 -13.17 -10.44 -17.47
CA ILE A 615 -13.65 -9.80 -16.24
C ILE A 615 -12.89 -8.48 -16.09
N LYS A 616 -13.61 -7.37 -15.94
CA LYS A 616 -13.03 -6.03 -15.83
C LYS A 616 -13.47 -5.33 -14.54
N TYR A 617 -12.50 -4.86 -13.77
CA TYR A 617 -12.72 -4.03 -12.58
C TYR A 617 -12.11 -2.63 -12.77
N SER A 618 -12.76 -1.61 -12.22
CA SER A 618 -12.16 -0.27 -12.10
C SER A 618 -10.99 -0.31 -11.10
N ALA A 619 -11.26 -0.86 -9.91
CA ALA A 619 -10.29 -1.19 -8.88
C ALA A 619 -10.72 -2.48 -8.15
N MET A 620 -9.81 -3.13 -7.44
CA MET A 620 -10.06 -4.29 -6.59
C MET A 620 -9.20 -4.24 -5.32
N THR A 621 -9.42 -5.16 -4.38
CA THR A 621 -8.48 -5.40 -3.27
C THR A 621 -7.80 -6.76 -3.45
N GLY A 622 -6.58 -6.92 -2.93
CA GLY A 622 -5.90 -8.22 -2.95
C GLY A 622 -6.71 -9.32 -2.24
N GLN A 623 -7.46 -8.98 -1.18
CA GLN A 623 -8.38 -9.91 -0.52
C GLN A 623 -9.51 -10.36 -1.44
N SER A 624 -10.18 -9.43 -2.15
CA SER A 624 -11.29 -9.79 -3.04
C SER A 624 -10.90 -10.80 -4.13
N LEU A 625 -9.64 -10.80 -4.59
CA LEU A 625 -9.17 -11.75 -5.61
C LEU A 625 -9.14 -13.20 -5.08
N PHE A 626 -8.90 -13.45 -3.79
CA PHE A 626 -8.94 -14.80 -3.23
C PHE A 626 -10.36 -15.35 -3.05
N TYR A 627 -11.35 -14.47 -2.80
CA TYR A 627 -12.75 -14.86 -2.67
C TYR A 627 -13.46 -15.01 -4.02
N MET A 628 -12.78 -14.74 -5.15
CA MET A 628 -13.26 -15.07 -6.50
C MET A 628 -13.27 -16.58 -6.81
N GLY A 629 -13.07 -17.46 -5.82
CA GLY A 629 -13.14 -18.92 -6.02
C GLY A 629 -14.53 -19.43 -6.43
N GLU A 630 -15.58 -18.63 -6.21
CA GLU A 630 -16.94 -18.90 -6.74
C GLU A 630 -17.08 -18.52 -8.23
N THR A 631 -16.12 -17.75 -8.78
CA THR A 631 -16.09 -17.30 -10.19
C THR A 631 -14.83 -17.81 -10.88
N ASN A 632 -14.94 -18.91 -11.62
CA ASN A 632 -13.81 -19.53 -12.32
C ASN A 632 -13.06 -18.53 -13.22
N LEU A 633 -11.76 -18.32 -12.96
CA LEU A 633 -10.87 -17.43 -13.74
C LEU A 633 -10.07 -18.17 -14.83
N LYS A 634 -10.14 -19.50 -14.88
CA LYS A 634 -9.38 -20.34 -15.81
C LYS A 634 -9.73 -20.02 -17.26
N HIS A 635 -8.70 -19.79 -18.06
CA HIS A 635 -8.76 -19.32 -19.44
C HIS A 635 -9.49 -17.98 -19.66
N LYS A 636 -9.57 -17.13 -18.63
CA LYS A 636 -10.17 -15.77 -18.74
C LYS A 636 -9.13 -14.67 -18.74
N ILE A 637 -9.59 -13.44 -19.00
CA ILE A 637 -8.83 -12.19 -18.88
C ILE A 637 -9.28 -11.45 -17.61
N LEU A 638 -8.33 -11.08 -16.75
CA LEU A 638 -8.53 -10.23 -15.58
C LEU A 638 -8.00 -8.82 -15.87
N ALA A 639 -8.90 -7.88 -16.13
CA ALA A 639 -8.57 -6.50 -16.48
C ALA A 639 -8.79 -5.52 -15.31
N ILE A 640 -7.81 -4.65 -15.04
CA ILE A 640 -7.84 -3.68 -13.94
C ILE A 640 -7.45 -2.29 -14.45
N ALA A 641 -8.38 -1.33 -14.35
CA ALA A 641 -8.24 -0.02 -14.98
C ALA A 641 -7.39 1.00 -14.19
N GLU A 642 -7.44 1.00 -12.86
CA GLU A 642 -6.90 2.10 -12.05
C GLU A 642 -5.93 1.70 -10.91
N GLU A 643 -5.07 2.66 -10.59
CA GLU A 643 -3.79 2.52 -9.86
C GLU A 643 -3.92 2.03 -8.42
N GLU A 644 -4.96 2.49 -7.68
CA GLU A 644 -5.24 2.04 -6.31
C GLU A 644 -5.64 0.56 -6.23
N GLY A 645 -6.18 -0.01 -7.31
CA GLY A 645 -6.58 -1.42 -7.35
C GLY A 645 -5.39 -2.36 -7.53
N ALA A 646 -4.58 -2.11 -8.56
CA ALA A 646 -3.44 -2.96 -8.89
C ALA A 646 -2.38 -2.98 -7.78
N SER A 647 -2.08 -1.83 -7.16
CA SER A 647 -1.14 -1.72 -6.03
C SER A 647 -1.59 -2.53 -4.80
N ARG A 648 -2.88 -2.47 -4.45
CA ARG A 648 -3.46 -3.23 -3.32
C ARG A 648 -3.70 -4.72 -3.62
N ALA A 649 -3.55 -5.15 -4.87
CA ALA A 649 -3.69 -6.53 -5.31
C ALA A 649 -2.38 -7.19 -5.79
N ALA A 650 -1.28 -6.44 -5.87
CA ALA A 650 -0.04 -6.86 -6.51
C ALA A 650 0.50 -8.22 -6.02
N TYR A 651 0.40 -8.54 -4.73
CA TYR A 651 0.83 -9.84 -4.20
C TYR A 651 0.01 -11.01 -4.77
N ALA A 652 -1.32 -10.90 -4.78
CA ALA A 652 -2.20 -11.94 -5.32
C ALA A 652 -2.07 -12.05 -6.86
N LEU A 653 -1.85 -10.93 -7.56
CA LEU A 653 -1.56 -10.93 -8.99
C LEU A 653 -0.21 -11.60 -9.32
N LYS A 654 0.83 -11.40 -8.48
CA LYS A 654 2.12 -12.10 -8.62
C LYS A 654 1.95 -13.61 -8.46
N LEU A 655 1.30 -14.07 -7.38
CA LEU A 655 1.08 -15.49 -7.11
C LEU A 655 0.30 -16.16 -8.25
N LEU A 656 -0.85 -15.60 -8.63
CA LEU A 656 -1.70 -16.14 -9.69
C LEU A 656 -0.99 -16.24 -11.05
N GLN A 657 0.03 -15.40 -11.29
CA GLN A 657 0.88 -15.46 -12.49
C GLN A 657 2.04 -16.47 -12.37
N SER A 658 2.62 -16.69 -11.18
CA SER A 658 3.81 -17.57 -11.02
C SER A 658 3.52 -18.97 -10.50
N GLU A 659 2.37 -19.18 -9.85
CA GLU A 659 1.94 -20.46 -9.27
C GLU A 659 0.71 -21.04 -10.02
N GLY A 660 0.08 -20.26 -10.91
CA GLY A 660 -1.07 -20.66 -11.72
C GLY A 660 -2.39 -20.77 -10.93
N GLU A 661 -2.36 -20.58 -9.61
CA GLU A 661 -3.52 -20.60 -8.74
C GLU A 661 -3.39 -19.61 -7.57
N LEU A 662 -4.50 -19.39 -6.85
CA LEU A 662 -4.52 -18.80 -5.52
C LEU A 662 -5.27 -19.72 -4.57
N THR A 663 -4.75 -19.90 -3.35
CA THR A 663 -5.48 -20.54 -2.26
C THR A 663 -5.49 -19.67 -1.02
N ILE A 664 -6.65 -19.54 -0.37
CA ILE A 664 -6.75 -19.00 0.98
C ILE A 664 -7.66 -19.88 1.84
N ALA A 665 -7.14 -20.34 2.98
CA ALA A 665 -7.94 -20.90 4.05
C ALA A 665 -8.42 -19.75 4.94
N SER A 666 -9.73 -19.48 4.95
CA SER A 666 -10.39 -18.42 5.71
C SER A 666 -11.54 -19.00 6.54
N THR A 667 -11.79 -18.45 7.73
CA THR A 667 -12.66 -19.09 8.72
C THR A 667 -14.02 -18.42 8.78
N GLY A 668 -15.02 -19.05 8.16
CA GLY A 668 -16.43 -18.63 8.23
C GLY A 668 -17.16 -19.25 9.41
N LYS A 669 -18.33 -18.72 9.77
CA LYS A 669 -19.27 -19.42 10.66
C LYS A 669 -20.14 -20.38 9.87
N CYS A 670 -20.28 -21.61 10.34
CA CYS A 670 -21.17 -22.61 9.76
C CYS A 670 -22.64 -22.16 9.93
N PRO A 671 -23.40 -21.94 8.84
CA PRO A 671 -24.75 -21.37 8.94
C PRO A 671 -25.75 -22.16 9.80
N THR A 672 -25.54 -23.49 9.92
CA THR A 672 -26.41 -24.40 10.66
C THR A 672 -25.95 -24.71 12.09
N THR A 673 -24.70 -24.39 12.47
CA THR A 673 -24.15 -24.74 13.80
C THR A 673 -23.49 -23.58 14.54
N GLY A 674 -23.28 -22.43 13.90
CA GLY A 674 -22.57 -21.27 14.48
C GLY A 674 -21.06 -21.45 14.68
N ASN A 675 -20.58 -22.70 14.69
CA ASN A 675 -19.17 -23.07 14.83
C ASN A 675 -18.31 -22.47 13.71
N LEU A 676 -17.06 -22.14 14.05
CA LEU A 676 -16.06 -21.68 13.10
C LEU A 676 -15.60 -22.86 12.23
N ILE A 677 -15.80 -22.74 10.91
CA ILE A 677 -15.34 -23.70 9.91
C ILE A 677 -14.35 -23.03 8.96
N THR A 678 -13.17 -23.63 8.80
CA THR A 678 -12.17 -23.15 7.84
C THR A 678 -12.60 -23.57 6.44
N GLN A 679 -13.06 -22.61 5.63
CA GLN A 679 -13.34 -22.79 4.22
C GLN A 679 -12.07 -22.46 3.42
N GLN A 680 -11.74 -23.34 2.46
CA GLN A 680 -10.66 -23.10 1.52
C GLN A 680 -11.26 -22.53 0.23
N TYR A 681 -10.90 -21.29 -0.08
CA TYR A 681 -11.22 -20.68 -1.37
C TYR A 681 -10.01 -20.90 -2.28
N ARG A 682 -10.25 -21.49 -3.45
CA ARG A 682 -9.26 -21.74 -4.49
C ARG A 682 -9.68 -21.01 -5.75
N VAL A 683 -8.75 -20.32 -6.40
CA VAL A 683 -8.95 -19.64 -7.68
C VAL A 683 -7.96 -20.23 -8.66
N GLU A 684 -8.45 -20.99 -9.64
CA GLU A 684 -7.59 -21.62 -10.65
C GLU A 684 -7.39 -20.68 -11.84
N GLY A 685 -6.13 -20.58 -12.29
CA GLY A 685 -5.77 -20.16 -13.63
C GLY A 685 -5.63 -21.37 -14.58
N PRO A 686 -4.92 -21.22 -15.71
CA PRO A 686 -4.23 -20.01 -16.18
C PRO A 686 -5.18 -18.82 -16.41
N VAL A 687 -4.68 -17.60 -16.23
CA VAL A 687 -5.42 -16.34 -16.46
C VAL A 687 -4.52 -15.28 -17.08
N MET A 688 -5.04 -14.51 -18.03
CA MET A 688 -4.34 -13.37 -18.62
C MET A 688 -4.59 -12.12 -17.76
N ILE A 689 -3.53 -11.40 -17.36
CA ILE A 689 -3.65 -10.19 -16.51
C ILE A 689 -3.41 -8.93 -17.36
N PHE A 690 -4.36 -8.00 -17.35
CA PHE A 690 -4.31 -6.76 -18.14
C PHE A 690 -4.48 -5.52 -17.25
N LEU A 691 -3.42 -4.73 -17.08
CA LEU A 691 -3.39 -3.57 -16.18
C LEU A 691 -3.19 -2.26 -16.96
N THR A 692 -3.77 -1.16 -16.50
CA THR A 692 -3.43 0.20 -16.97
C THR A 692 -3.02 1.12 -15.83
N THR A 693 -1.95 1.91 -15.99
CA THR A 693 -1.37 2.75 -14.91
C THR A 693 -1.09 4.20 -15.32
N THR A 694 -1.20 5.13 -14.37
CA THR A 694 -0.72 6.51 -14.50
C THR A 694 0.65 6.74 -13.87
N ALA A 695 1.00 5.96 -12.84
CA ALA A 695 2.30 6.03 -12.17
C ALA A 695 3.45 5.54 -13.04
N ILE A 696 4.61 6.18 -12.83
CA ILE A 696 5.91 5.67 -13.27
C ILE A 696 6.37 4.55 -12.33
N GLU A 697 6.01 4.63 -11.05
CA GLU A 697 6.31 3.67 -9.99
C GLU A 697 5.17 2.64 -9.86
N ILE A 698 5.32 1.49 -10.52
CA ILE A 698 4.67 0.23 -10.10
C ILE A 698 5.74 -0.60 -9.37
N ASP A 699 5.31 -1.52 -8.50
CA ASP A 699 6.10 -2.64 -8.01
C ASP A 699 6.97 -3.26 -9.13
N GLU A 700 8.29 -3.13 -8.98
CA GLU A 700 9.28 -3.51 -9.99
C GLU A 700 9.23 -5.02 -10.27
N GLU A 701 8.84 -5.82 -9.28
CA GLU A 701 8.73 -7.27 -9.40
C GLU A 701 7.55 -7.68 -10.31
N LEU A 702 6.44 -6.93 -10.26
CA LEU A 702 5.27 -7.10 -11.13
C LEU A 702 5.58 -6.58 -12.56
N LEU A 703 6.19 -5.39 -12.69
CA LEU A 703 6.66 -4.89 -14.00
C LEU A 703 7.58 -5.90 -14.70
N ASN A 704 8.54 -6.48 -13.96
CA ASN A 704 9.46 -7.48 -14.48
C ASN A 704 8.77 -8.81 -14.90
N ARG A 705 7.50 -9.04 -14.56
CA ARG A 705 6.69 -10.18 -15.04
C ARG A 705 5.73 -9.84 -16.19
N CYS A 706 5.47 -8.57 -16.48
CA CYS A 706 4.57 -8.15 -17.56
C CYS A 706 5.33 -7.76 -18.84
N LEU A 707 4.58 -7.64 -19.95
CA LEU A 707 4.94 -6.85 -21.12
C LEU A 707 4.48 -5.40 -20.87
N VAL A 708 5.39 -4.42 -21.03
CA VAL A 708 5.08 -3.00 -20.82
C VAL A 708 4.78 -2.33 -22.16
N LEU A 709 3.53 -1.89 -22.34
CA LEU A 709 3.07 -1.17 -23.53
C LEU A 709 2.99 0.33 -23.25
N SER A 710 3.47 1.13 -24.20
CA SER A 710 3.44 2.59 -24.15
C SER A 710 2.53 3.16 -25.25
N VAL A 711 1.53 3.95 -24.87
CA VAL A 711 0.60 4.64 -25.78
C VAL A 711 1.33 5.77 -26.51
N ASP A 712 1.01 6.01 -27.79
CA ASP A 712 1.69 7.04 -28.59
C ASP A 712 1.12 8.44 -28.30
N GLU A 713 1.85 9.20 -27.47
CA GLU A 713 1.60 10.61 -27.17
C GLU A 713 2.21 11.56 -28.24
N GLY A 714 2.16 11.14 -29.50
CA GLY A 714 2.61 11.86 -30.69
C GLY A 714 1.57 12.85 -31.23
N ARG A 715 2.05 13.91 -31.89
CA ARG A 715 1.17 14.92 -32.51
C ARG A 715 0.36 14.33 -33.66
N GLU A 716 0.98 13.52 -34.52
CA GLU A 716 0.32 12.93 -35.69
C GLU A 716 -0.79 11.94 -35.27
N GLN A 717 -0.50 11.08 -34.29
CA GLN A 717 -1.48 10.20 -33.65
C GLN A 717 -2.63 10.99 -33.01
N THR A 718 -2.33 12.07 -32.29
CA THR A 718 -3.35 12.98 -31.73
C THR A 718 -4.24 13.60 -32.83
N GLU A 719 -3.65 14.06 -33.94
CA GLU A 719 -4.39 14.59 -35.09
C GLU A 719 -5.21 13.51 -35.80
N ALA A 720 -4.74 12.27 -35.88
CA ALA A 720 -5.44 11.13 -36.43
C ALA A 720 -6.64 10.71 -35.55
N ILE A 721 -6.47 10.69 -34.23
CA ILE A 721 -7.55 10.49 -33.24
C ILE A 721 -8.61 11.59 -33.41
N HIS A 722 -8.22 12.86 -33.46
CA HIS A 722 -9.15 13.98 -33.70
C HIS A 722 -9.88 13.86 -35.05
N ARG A 723 -9.19 13.43 -36.12
CA ARG A 723 -9.77 13.18 -37.44
C ARG A 723 -10.85 12.08 -37.37
N ARG A 724 -10.57 10.98 -36.66
CA ARG A 724 -11.53 9.87 -36.46
C ARG A 724 -12.69 10.24 -35.52
N GLN A 725 -12.47 11.07 -34.50
CA GLN A 725 -13.53 11.61 -33.65
C GLN A 725 -14.51 12.49 -34.44
N ARG A 726 -14.01 13.34 -35.36
CA ARG A 726 -14.86 14.09 -36.31
C ARG A 726 -15.59 13.14 -37.26
N ALA A 727 -14.90 12.15 -37.84
CA ALA A 727 -15.52 11.17 -38.74
C ALA A 727 -16.65 10.35 -38.07
N LYS A 728 -16.54 10.04 -36.76
CA LYS A 728 -17.60 9.39 -35.96
C LYS A 728 -18.90 10.24 -35.81
N ARG A 729 -18.92 11.51 -36.28
CA ARG A 729 -20.09 12.40 -36.27
C ARG A 729 -20.74 12.59 -37.64
N THR A 730 -20.28 11.90 -38.69
CA THR A 730 -20.89 11.94 -40.04
C THR A 730 -21.84 10.77 -40.28
N LEU A 731 -22.64 10.82 -41.36
CA LEU A 731 -23.50 9.70 -41.79
C LEU A 731 -22.69 8.42 -42.06
N ALA A 732 -21.51 8.54 -42.70
CA ALA A 732 -20.60 7.41 -42.88
C ALA A 732 -20.06 6.87 -41.55
N GLY A 733 -19.86 7.73 -40.55
CA GLY A 733 -19.52 7.34 -39.18
C GLY A 733 -20.65 6.61 -38.44
N LEU A 734 -21.91 6.86 -38.81
CA LEU A 734 -23.08 6.16 -38.28
C LEU A 734 -23.23 4.76 -38.90
N ALA A 735 -23.08 4.63 -40.22
CA ALA A 735 -23.07 3.33 -40.90
C ALA A 735 -21.95 2.42 -40.35
N ALA A 736 -20.72 2.95 -40.27
CA ALA A 736 -19.57 2.22 -39.70
C ALA A 736 -19.72 1.85 -38.21
N ARG A 737 -20.72 2.39 -37.50
CA ARG A 737 -21.07 1.96 -36.14
C ARG A 737 -21.92 0.68 -36.13
N GLN A 738 -22.74 0.45 -37.16
CA GLN A 738 -23.45 -0.82 -37.34
C GLN A 738 -22.47 -1.91 -37.76
N ASP A 739 -21.60 -1.63 -38.74
CA ASP A 739 -20.53 -2.56 -39.17
C ASP A 739 -19.62 -2.97 -38.01
N LYS A 740 -19.30 -2.03 -37.10
CA LYS A 740 -18.50 -2.34 -35.90
C LYS A 740 -19.11 -3.47 -35.06
N ALA A 741 -20.43 -3.52 -34.89
CA ALA A 741 -21.06 -4.56 -34.07
C ALA A 741 -20.86 -5.95 -34.68
N ARG A 742 -21.09 -6.07 -35.99
CA ARG A 742 -20.86 -7.31 -36.76
C ARG A 742 -19.38 -7.73 -36.73
N LEU A 743 -18.48 -6.77 -36.89
CA LEU A 743 -17.03 -6.99 -36.84
C LEU A 743 -16.54 -7.48 -35.47
N LEU A 744 -17.05 -6.91 -34.37
CA LEU A 744 -16.70 -7.38 -33.03
C LEU A 744 -17.25 -8.79 -32.80
N ALA A 745 -18.50 -9.08 -33.19
CA ALA A 745 -19.08 -10.42 -33.08
C ALA A 745 -18.25 -11.46 -33.87
N LEU A 746 -17.79 -11.13 -35.09
CA LEU A 746 -16.90 -11.98 -35.87
C LEU A 746 -15.58 -12.30 -35.14
N HIS A 747 -14.92 -11.30 -34.54
CA HIS A 747 -13.67 -11.53 -33.80
C HIS A 747 -13.90 -12.30 -32.48
N GLN A 748 -14.99 -12.03 -31.76
CA GLN A 748 -15.37 -12.79 -30.56
C GLN A 748 -15.68 -14.25 -30.91
N ASN A 749 -16.43 -14.50 -31.98
CA ASN A 749 -16.72 -15.85 -32.47
C ASN A 749 -15.45 -16.57 -32.96
N ALA A 750 -14.50 -15.86 -33.57
CA ALA A 750 -13.18 -16.42 -33.90
C ALA A 750 -12.39 -16.81 -32.63
N GLN A 751 -12.44 -16.02 -31.57
CA GLN A 751 -11.84 -16.36 -30.27
C GLN A 751 -12.52 -17.57 -29.62
N ARG A 752 -13.86 -17.70 -29.68
CA ARG A 752 -14.62 -18.89 -29.20
C ARG A 752 -14.28 -20.19 -29.95
N LEU A 753 -13.72 -20.10 -31.17
CA LEU A 753 -13.29 -21.25 -31.96
C LEU A 753 -11.82 -21.65 -31.76
N LEU A 754 -11.04 -20.89 -30.98
CA LEU A 754 -9.69 -21.29 -30.58
C LEU A 754 -9.78 -22.25 -29.39
N ARG A 755 -9.10 -23.39 -29.46
CA ARG A 755 -8.98 -24.35 -28.36
C ARG A 755 -7.62 -24.18 -27.66
N PRO A 756 -7.53 -24.46 -26.34
CA PRO A 756 -6.25 -24.78 -25.71
C PRO A 756 -5.61 -25.99 -26.42
N LEU A 757 -4.35 -25.84 -26.81
CA LEU A 757 -3.52 -26.87 -27.44
C LEU A 757 -2.08 -26.65 -26.97
N ALA A 758 -1.32 -27.72 -26.76
CA ALA A 758 0.11 -27.59 -26.51
C ALA A 758 0.82 -27.05 -27.76
N VAL A 759 1.85 -26.24 -27.56
CA VAL A 759 2.73 -25.80 -28.65
C VAL A 759 4.10 -26.42 -28.45
N VAL A 760 4.64 -27.01 -29.52
CA VAL A 760 6.02 -27.48 -29.60
C VAL A 760 6.77 -26.54 -30.52
N ASN A 761 7.98 -26.12 -30.15
CA ASN A 761 8.83 -25.29 -30.99
C ASN A 761 10.05 -26.10 -31.48
N PRO A 762 10.06 -26.63 -32.72
CA PRO A 762 11.17 -27.41 -33.27
C PRO A 762 12.50 -26.65 -33.36
N TYR A 763 12.48 -25.33 -33.14
CA TYR A 763 13.62 -24.44 -33.20
C TYR A 763 14.13 -24.00 -31.83
N ALA A 764 13.52 -24.44 -30.72
CA ALA A 764 13.82 -23.95 -29.37
C ALA A 764 15.33 -23.98 -29.03
N ASP A 765 16.00 -25.11 -29.28
CA ASP A 765 17.45 -25.29 -29.06
C ASP A 765 18.35 -24.36 -29.90
N ARG A 766 17.78 -23.73 -30.94
CA ARG A 766 18.47 -22.81 -31.86
C ARG A 766 18.22 -21.33 -31.50
N LEU A 767 17.21 -21.03 -30.68
CA LEU A 767 16.84 -19.65 -30.34
C LEU A 767 17.89 -19.02 -29.44
N THR A 768 18.39 -17.85 -29.84
CA THR A 768 19.32 -17.05 -29.06
C THR A 768 18.61 -15.87 -28.40
N PHE A 769 19.06 -15.50 -27.20
CA PHE A 769 18.57 -14.36 -26.42
C PHE A 769 19.71 -13.83 -25.54
N LEU A 770 19.61 -12.60 -25.03
CA LEU A 770 20.62 -12.03 -24.15
C LEU A 770 20.71 -12.79 -22.82
N ALA A 771 21.94 -13.05 -22.35
CA ALA A 771 22.24 -13.80 -21.12
C ALA A 771 23.11 -13.00 -20.12
N ASP A 772 23.26 -11.70 -20.34
CA ASP A 772 24.14 -10.79 -19.60
C ASP A 772 23.54 -10.27 -18.28
N LYS A 773 22.22 -10.05 -18.22
CA LYS A 773 21.51 -9.58 -17.02
C LYS A 773 20.56 -10.67 -16.49
N THR A 774 20.49 -10.88 -15.17
CA THR A 774 19.57 -11.85 -14.53
C THR A 774 18.09 -11.66 -14.92
N ARG A 775 17.71 -10.42 -15.28
CA ARG A 775 16.38 -10.05 -15.78
C ARG A 775 15.99 -10.76 -17.08
N THR A 776 16.93 -10.99 -18.00
CA THR A 776 16.64 -11.55 -19.33
C THR A 776 16.02 -12.93 -19.27
N ARG A 777 16.24 -13.69 -18.17
CA ARG A 777 15.57 -14.97 -17.91
C ARG A 777 14.03 -14.86 -17.97
N ARG A 778 13.46 -13.78 -17.44
CA ARG A 778 12.00 -13.53 -17.46
C ARG A 778 11.53 -12.97 -18.80
N ASP A 779 12.36 -12.19 -19.48
CA ASP A 779 12.02 -11.60 -20.77
C ASP A 779 12.18 -12.60 -21.94
N HIS A 780 13.05 -13.60 -21.79
CA HIS A 780 13.15 -14.77 -22.68
C HIS A 780 11.90 -15.64 -22.62
N GLU A 781 11.40 -15.94 -21.41
CA GLU A 781 10.14 -16.70 -21.23
C GLU A 781 8.98 -16.01 -21.96
N LYS A 782 8.80 -14.70 -21.77
CA LYS A 782 7.79 -13.90 -22.49
C LYS A 782 7.95 -13.96 -24.01
N TYR A 783 9.17 -14.08 -24.52
CA TYR A 783 9.46 -14.22 -25.95
C TYR A 783 9.08 -15.61 -26.46
N LEU A 784 9.36 -16.68 -25.72
CA LEU A 784 8.88 -18.03 -26.03
C LEU A 784 7.35 -18.08 -26.03
N THR A 785 6.69 -17.64 -24.95
CA THR A 785 5.23 -17.56 -24.84
C THR A 785 4.61 -16.73 -25.98
N LEU A 786 5.29 -15.70 -26.48
CA LEU A 786 4.83 -14.91 -27.61
C LEU A 786 4.87 -15.70 -28.93
N ILE A 787 5.90 -16.49 -29.19
CA ILE A 787 5.95 -17.43 -30.33
C ILE A 787 4.79 -18.43 -30.21
N ASP A 788 4.61 -19.03 -29.04
CA ASP A 788 3.58 -20.05 -28.80
C ASP A 788 2.17 -19.47 -28.96
N THR A 789 1.96 -18.23 -28.51
CA THR A 789 0.69 -17.50 -28.68
C THR A 789 0.38 -17.22 -30.16
N ILE A 790 1.39 -16.89 -30.97
CA ILE A 790 1.22 -16.67 -32.41
C ILE A 790 0.93 -18.01 -33.11
N ALA A 791 1.64 -19.08 -32.75
CA ALA A 791 1.36 -20.42 -33.27
C ALA A 791 -0.07 -20.89 -32.91
N LEU A 792 -0.52 -20.67 -31.67
CA LEU A 792 -1.86 -21.04 -31.19
C LEU A 792 -2.98 -20.26 -31.88
N LEU A 793 -2.76 -18.97 -32.17
CA LEU A 793 -3.67 -18.16 -32.99
C LEU A 793 -3.82 -18.74 -34.41
N HIS A 794 -2.75 -19.31 -34.94
CA HIS A 794 -2.71 -19.99 -36.24
C HIS A 794 -3.10 -21.49 -36.19
N GLN A 795 -3.67 -22.01 -35.09
CA GLN A 795 -3.98 -23.45 -34.94
C GLN A 795 -4.86 -24.02 -36.08
N HIS A 796 -5.80 -23.23 -36.62
CA HIS A 796 -6.70 -23.65 -37.71
C HIS A 796 -6.03 -23.67 -39.10
N GLN A 797 -4.75 -23.28 -39.19
CA GLN A 797 -3.93 -23.29 -40.40
C GLN A 797 -2.90 -24.42 -40.40
N ARG A 798 -2.91 -25.30 -39.37
CA ARG A 798 -1.85 -26.28 -39.10
C ARG A 798 -2.41 -27.70 -38.95
N PRO A 799 -1.60 -28.75 -39.19
CA PRO A 799 -1.92 -30.08 -38.70
C PRO A 799 -1.84 -30.09 -37.17
N ILE A 800 -2.88 -30.61 -36.52
CA ILE A 800 -2.81 -30.96 -35.09
C ILE A 800 -2.18 -32.35 -35.01
N GLN A 801 -1.11 -32.46 -34.22
CA GLN A 801 -0.38 -33.69 -33.97
C GLN A 801 -0.77 -34.25 -32.60
N THR A 802 -0.37 -35.50 -32.33
CA THR A 802 -0.73 -36.20 -31.10
C THR A 802 0.44 -36.96 -30.51
N LEU A 803 0.90 -36.54 -29.34
CA LEU A 803 1.92 -37.27 -28.57
C LEU A 803 1.23 -38.28 -27.62
N ARG A 804 1.87 -39.43 -27.42
CA ARG A 804 1.43 -40.44 -26.44
C ARG A 804 2.57 -40.81 -25.51
N THR A 805 2.45 -40.40 -24.25
CA THR A 805 3.49 -40.57 -23.22
C THR A 805 2.83 -40.97 -21.91
N GLY A 806 3.39 -41.94 -21.19
CA GLY A 806 2.87 -42.40 -19.88
C GLY A 806 1.49 -43.07 -19.88
N GLY A 807 0.76 -43.07 -21.00
CA GLY A 807 -0.64 -43.49 -21.11
C GLY A 807 -1.58 -42.33 -21.44
N GLU A 808 -1.12 -41.09 -21.31
CA GLU A 808 -1.86 -39.87 -21.67
C GLU A 808 -1.67 -39.51 -23.15
N VAL A 809 -2.59 -38.69 -23.65
CA VAL A 809 -2.70 -38.30 -25.07
C VAL A 809 -2.75 -36.77 -25.13
N VAL A 810 -1.73 -36.15 -25.73
CA VAL A 810 -1.60 -34.69 -25.81
C VAL A 810 -1.74 -34.24 -27.27
N GLU A 811 -2.76 -33.43 -27.56
CA GLU A 811 -2.86 -32.71 -28.84
C GLU A 811 -1.90 -31.52 -28.84
N TYR A 812 -1.07 -31.39 -29.87
CA TYR A 812 -0.14 -30.28 -30.03
C TYR A 812 -0.08 -29.75 -31.47
N ILE A 813 0.45 -28.54 -31.61
CA ILE A 813 0.83 -27.93 -32.89
C ILE A 813 2.30 -27.51 -32.85
N GLU A 814 2.93 -27.38 -34.02
CA GLU A 814 4.30 -26.89 -34.12
C GLU A 814 4.37 -25.40 -34.47
N ALA A 815 5.32 -24.70 -33.84
CA ALA A 815 5.72 -23.34 -34.22
C ALA A 815 6.58 -23.37 -35.50
N THR A 816 6.48 -22.31 -36.30
CA THR A 816 7.16 -22.16 -37.59
C THR A 816 8.20 -21.04 -37.54
N ALA A 817 9.11 -21.03 -38.52
CA ALA A 817 10.04 -19.90 -38.70
C ALA A 817 9.30 -18.55 -38.94
N GLU A 818 8.06 -18.56 -39.45
CA GLU A 818 7.29 -17.33 -39.61
C GLU A 818 6.76 -16.80 -38.27
N ASP A 819 6.31 -17.66 -37.36
CA ASP A 819 5.90 -17.23 -36.00
C ASP A 819 7.08 -16.60 -35.26
N ILE A 820 8.28 -17.16 -35.43
CA ILE A 820 9.52 -16.65 -34.85
C ILE A 820 9.88 -15.28 -35.48
N ALA A 821 9.73 -15.12 -36.79
CA ALA A 821 9.93 -13.83 -37.46
C ALA A 821 8.93 -12.75 -36.96
N GLN A 822 7.67 -13.12 -36.79
CA GLN A 822 6.62 -12.24 -36.26
C GLN A 822 6.87 -11.90 -34.78
N ALA A 823 7.27 -12.87 -33.96
CA ALA A 823 7.65 -12.67 -32.56
C ALA A 823 8.88 -11.76 -32.42
N ASN A 824 9.92 -11.94 -33.24
CA ASN A 824 11.11 -11.08 -33.27
C ASN A 824 10.75 -9.60 -33.49
N ALA A 825 9.91 -9.32 -34.50
CA ALA A 825 9.48 -7.96 -34.82
C ALA A 825 8.78 -7.26 -33.64
N LEU A 826 7.93 -8.00 -32.91
CA LEU A 826 7.23 -7.50 -31.71
C LEU A 826 8.15 -7.41 -30.48
N ALA A 827 9.07 -8.37 -30.33
CA ALA A 827 10.02 -8.44 -29.21
C ALA A 827 11.00 -7.27 -29.22
N HIS A 828 11.55 -6.89 -30.38
CA HIS A 828 12.40 -5.70 -30.48
C HIS A 828 11.65 -4.44 -29.99
N GLU A 829 10.37 -4.25 -30.33
CA GLU A 829 9.63 -3.06 -29.91
C GLU A 829 9.20 -3.09 -28.43
N VAL A 830 8.75 -4.23 -27.89
CA VAL A 830 8.19 -4.32 -26.53
C VAL A 830 9.23 -4.71 -25.47
N LEU A 831 10.03 -5.75 -25.72
CA LEU A 831 11.07 -6.19 -24.79
C LEU A 831 12.31 -5.28 -24.88
N GLY A 832 12.61 -4.74 -26.07
CA GLY A 832 13.67 -3.74 -26.24
C GLY A 832 13.42 -2.43 -25.47
N ARG A 833 12.15 -2.04 -25.27
CA ARG A 833 11.77 -0.93 -24.36
C ARG A 833 11.82 -1.30 -22.87
N SER A 834 11.92 -2.59 -22.55
CA SER A 834 11.86 -3.10 -21.18
C SER A 834 13.25 -3.28 -20.57
N LEU A 835 14.24 -3.71 -21.35
CA LEU A 835 15.64 -3.91 -20.90
C LEU A 835 16.47 -2.60 -20.82
N ASP A 836 15.82 -1.49 -21.17
CA ASP A 836 16.28 -0.10 -21.03
C ASP A 836 15.91 0.44 -19.64
N ASP A 837 16.91 0.85 -18.86
CA ASP A 837 16.71 1.39 -17.52
C ASP A 837 16.08 2.82 -17.53
N LEU A 838 15.90 3.41 -18.72
CA LEU A 838 15.31 4.72 -18.94
C LEU A 838 13.88 4.65 -19.55
N PRO A 839 12.81 4.95 -18.78
CA PRO A 839 11.43 4.81 -19.27
C PRO A 839 11.14 5.59 -20.56
N PRO A 840 10.27 5.13 -21.49
CA PRO A 840 10.13 5.70 -22.83
C PRO A 840 9.86 7.22 -22.90
N GLN A 841 9.00 7.77 -22.02
CA GLN A 841 8.78 9.22 -21.96
C GLN A 841 10.00 9.98 -21.39
N THR A 842 10.75 9.36 -20.47
CA THR A 842 12.02 9.91 -19.95
C THR A 842 13.09 9.93 -21.05
N ARG A 843 13.20 8.87 -21.87
CA ARG A 843 14.06 8.84 -23.07
C ARG A 843 13.64 9.87 -24.11
N ARG A 844 12.32 10.03 -24.36
CA ARG A 844 11.80 11.08 -25.24
C ARG A 844 12.20 12.48 -24.77
N LEU A 845 12.12 12.74 -23.46
CA LEU A 845 12.58 14.02 -22.90
C LEU A 845 14.10 14.18 -23.01
N LEU A 846 14.89 13.13 -22.79
CA LEU A 846 16.35 13.16 -22.97
C LEU A 846 16.75 13.55 -24.40
N LEU A 847 16.12 12.94 -25.41
CA LEU A 847 16.40 13.26 -26.82
C LEU A 847 15.96 14.70 -27.19
N LEU A 848 14.87 15.19 -26.61
CA LEU A 848 14.45 16.59 -26.77
C LEU A 848 15.42 17.57 -26.10
N ILE A 849 15.95 17.23 -24.91
CA ILE A 849 16.98 18.02 -24.22
C ILE A 849 18.31 17.97 -25.01
N ASP A 850 18.69 16.84 -25.58
CA ASP A 850 19.86 16.72 -26.47
C ASP A 850 19.73 17.61 -27.71
N GLY A 851 18.57 17.61 -28.38
CA GLY A 851 18.28 18.51 -29.49
C GLY A 851 18.36 20.00 -29.09
N MET A 852 17.78 20.35 -27.93
CA MET A 852 17.84 21.71 -27.37
C MET A 852 19.28 22.13 -27.04
N VAL A 853 20.09 21.26 -26.43
CA VAL A 853 21.49 21.53 -26.09
C VAL A 853 22.35 21.64 -27.35
N LYS A 854 22.17 20.77 -28.36
CA LYS A 854 22.85 20.87 -29.66
C LYS A 854 22.54 22.20 -30.36
N ALA A 855 21.28 22.65 -30.33
CA ALA A 855 20.92 23.98 -30.85
C ALA A 855 21.57 25.13 -30.05
N ALA A 856 21.62 25.01 -28.72
CA ALA A 856 22.27 26.00 -27.86
C ALA A 856 23.80 26.09 -28.07
N MET A 857 24.48 24.95 -28.27
CA MET A 857 25.91 24.90 -28.61
C MET A 857 26.21 25.70 -29.88
N VAL A 858 25.43 25.50 -30.94
CA VAL A 858 25.58 26.24 -32.21
C VAL A 858 25.28 27.73 -32.04
N ALA A 859 24.23 28.08 -31.28
CA ALA A 859 23.81 29.47 -31.10
C ALA A 859 24.75 30.28 -30.17
N GLN A 860 25.40 29.64 -29.20
CA GLN A 860 26.24 30.29 -28.18
C GLN A 860 27.74 30.08 -28.41
N GLN A 861 28.14 29.19 -29.34
CA GLN A 861 29.52 28.78 -29.60
C GLN A 861 30.25 28.17 -28.39
N LEU A 862 29.48 27.57 -27.46
CA LEU A 862 29.98 26.91 -26.25
C LEU A 862 29.99 25.37 -26.39
N PRO A 863 30.93 24.66 -25.75
CA PRO A 863 30.92 23.20 -25.70
C PRO A 863 29.75 22.66 -24.86
N ARG A 864 29.38 21.40 -25.09
CA ARG A 864 28.23 20.71 -24.45
C ARG A 864 28.24 20.81 -22.92
N THR A 865 29.43 20.70 -22.32
CA THR A 865 29.71 20.77 -20.88
C THR A 865 29.60 22.18 -20.29
N GLU A 866 29.50 23.24 -21.10
CA GLU A 866 29.31 24.62 -20.63
C GLU A 866 27.87 25.11 -20.81
N ILE A 867 27.05 24.42 -21.60
CA ILE A 867 25.62 24.72 -21.71
C ILE A 867 24.93 24.44 -20.37
N ARG A 868 24.27 25.46 -19.82
CA ARG A 868 23.39 25.36 -18.64
C ARG A 868 21.96 25.72 -19.03
N PHE A 869 20.99 24.95 -18.53
CA PHE A 869 19.56 25.17 -18.79
C PHE A 869 18.73 24.93 -17.55
N THR A 870 17.50 25.44 -17.52
CA THR A 870 16.58 25.29 -16.39
C THR A 870 15.36 24.46 -16.77
N ARG A 871 14.60 23.98 -15.78
CA ARG A 871 13.28 23.35 -16.03
C ARG A 871 12.34 24.27 -16.82
N LYS A 872 12.43 25.60 -16.66
CA LYS A 872 11.68 26.56 -17.47
C LYS A 872 12.10 26.47 -18.95
N THR A 873 13.40 26.52 -19.23
CA THR A 873 13.97 26.44 -20.59
C THR A 873 13.53 25.15 -21.30
N VAL A 874 13.59 24.00 -20.61
CA VAL A 874 13.15 22.71 -21.15
C VAL A 874 11.65 22.73 -21.47
N ARG A 875 10.80 23.28 -20.61
CA ARG A 875 9.35 23.41 -20.89
C ARG A 875 9.07 24.30 -22.09
N GLU A 876 9.80 25.41 -22.24
CA GLU A 876 9.64 26.33 -23.38
C GLU A 876 10.10 25.70 -24.70
N ALA A 877 11.15 24.88 -24.69
CA ALA A 877 11.63 24.16 -25.86
C ALA A 877 10.77 22.93 -26.25
N THR A 878 10.12 22.27 -25.28
CA THR A 878 9.40 20.99 -25.49
C THR A 878 7.88 21.11 -25.47
N GLY A 879 7.32 22.17 -24.90
CA GLY A 879 5.89 22.32 -24.63
C GLY A 879 5.37 21.50 -23.44
N TRP A 880 6.23 20.79 -22.70
CA TRP A 880 5.81 19.89 -21.61
C TRP A 880 5.37 20.66 -20.34
N SER A 881 4.49 20.05 -19.54
CA SER A 881 4.03 20.63 -18.27
C SER A 881 5.12 20.67 -17.20
N ASP A 882 4.96 21.52 -16.17
CA ASP A 882 5.95 21.59 -15.08
C ASP A 882 6.08 20.28 -14.30
N PHE A 883 4.96 19.55 -14.15
CA PHE A 883 4.94 18.23 -13.54
C PHE A 883 5.75 17.22 -14.37
N GLN A 884 5.46 17.08 -15.68
CA GLN A 884 6.20 16.17 -16.55
C GLN A 884 7.70 16.49 -16.56
N VAL A 885 8.07 17.76 -16.78
CA VAL A 885 9.48 18.16 -16.82
C VAL A 885 10.16 17.97 -15.46
N LYS A 886 9.50 18.27 -14.34
CA LYS A 886 10.05 17.99 -13.00
C LYS A 886 10.32 16.50 -12.82
N THR A 887 9.31 15.65 -13.05
CA THR A 887 9.38 14.21 -12.77
C THR A 887 10.40 13.50 -13.67
N HIS A 888 10.37 13.77 -14.98
CA HIS A 888 11.31 13.12 -15.91
C HIS A 888 12.74 13.69 -15.81
N MET A 889 12.95 15.00 -15.55
CA MET A 889 14.30 15.51 -15.28
C MET A 889 14.86 15.03 -13.93
N GLN A 890 14.02 14.81 -12.91
CA GLN A 890 14.47 14.16 -11.69
C GLN A 890 14.99 12.75 -12.00
N LYS A 891 14.24 11.94 -12.77
CA LYS A 891 14.69 10.59 -13.12
C LYS A 891 15.96 10.56 -13.98
N LEU A 892 16.13 11.55 -14.87
CA LEU A 892 17.39 11.74 -15.61
C LEU A 892 18.57 12.19 -14.72
N THR A 893 18.30 12.84 -13.58
CA THR A 893 19.34 13.20 -12.60
C THR A 893 19.70 12.00 -11.73
N GLU A 894 18.72 11.18 -11.35
CA GLU A 894 18.94 9.90 -10.62
C GLU A 894 19.71 8.86 -11.44
N LEU A 895 19.56 8.88 -12.77
CA LEU A 895 20.25 8.02 -13.72
C LEU A 895 21.49 8.70 -14.36
N GLU A 896 21.99 9.77 -13.73
CA GLU A 896 23.21 10.51 -14.11
C GLU A 896 23.29 11.06 -15.55
N TYR A 897 22.22 10.98 -16.36
CA TYR A 897 22.12 11.66 -17.67
C TYR A 897 22.09 13.19 -17.55
N LEU A 898 21.67 13.73 -16.41
CA LEU A 898 21.67 15.17 -16.09
C LEU A 898 22.43 15.46 -14.79
N LEU A 899 23.34 16.43 -14.82
CA LEU A 899 23.98 16.97 -13.61
C LEU A 899 23.21 18.21 -13.12
N ALA A 900 22.78 18.20 -11.86
CA ALA A 900 22.01 19.29 -11.26
C ALA A 900 22.88 20.23 -10.42
N HIS A 901 22.98 21.48 -10.84
CA HIS A 901 23.77 22.54 -10.19
C HIS A 901 22.92 23.33 -9.18
N ARG A 902 23.51 23.67 -8.01
CA ARG A 902 22.79 24.35 -6.93
C ARG A 902 22.64 25.86 -7.17
N GLY A 903 21.43 26.30 -7.47
CA GLY A 903 21.03 27.71 -7.32
C GLY A 903 21.18 28.19 -5.87
N GLY A 904 21.82 29.36 -5.70
CA GLY A 904 22.05 29.94 -4.38
C GLY A 904 20.78 30.47 -3.71
N ARG A 905 20.72 30.37 -2.36
CA ARG A 905 19.75 31.05 -1.47
C ARG A 905 18.30 31.15 -1.99
N GLY A 906 17.75 30.05 -2.51
CA GLY A 906 16.33 29.94 -2.89
C GLY A 906 16.01 30.26 -4.35
N GLN A 907 17.01 30.32 -5.23
CA GLN A 907 16.82 30.54 -6.67
C GLN A 907 16.92 29.25 -7.51
N CYS A 908 16.75 29.38 -8.83
CA CYS A 908 16.47 28.29 -9.76
C CYS A 908 17.55 27.18 -9.78
N PHE A 909 17.13 25.94 -10.06
CA PHE A 909 18.05 24.85 -10.39
C PHE A 909 18.46 24.95 -11.86
N GLU A 910 19.77 24.87 -12.10
CA GLU A 910 20.37 24.75 -13.42
C GLU A 910 20.86 23.31 -13.63
N TYR A 911 20.84 22.88 -14.89
CA TYR A 911 21.12 21.51 -15.30
C TYR A 911 22.11 21.51 -16.46
N GLU A 912 22.89 20.45 -16.52
CA GLU A 912 23.88 20.14 -17.54
C GLU A 912 23.61 18.74 -18.09
N LEU A 913 23.87 18.51 -19.37
CA LEU A 913 23.57 17.26 -20.07
C LEU A 913 24.83 16.39 -20.18
N LEU A 914 24.87 15.28 -19.43
CA LEU A 914 26.01 14.36 -19.40
C LEU A 914 25.93 13.24 -20.46
N TYR A 915 24.72 12.94 -20.97
CA TYR A 915 24.55 12.10 -22.16
C TYR A 915 25.39 12.64 -23.34
N ASP A 916 26.02 11.77 -24.12
CA ASP A 916 26.86 12.13 -25.27
C ASP A 916 26.10 12.08 -26.60
N GLY A 917 25.24 11.06 -26.77
CA GLY A 917 24.41 10.83 -27.94
C GLY A 917 24.25 9.36 -28.34
N ASP A 918 24.93 8.42 -27.69
CA ASP A 918 24.96 7.02 -28.14
C ASP A 918 23.65 6.27 -27.84
N GLY A 919 23.13 5.52 -28.82
CA GLY A 919 21.79 4.90 -28.76
C GLY A 919 20.66 5.59 -29.55
N ALA A 920 20.99 6.26 -30.66
CA ALA A 920 20.02 7.02 -31.49
C ALA A 920 19.07 6.18 -32.38
N ALA A 921 19.02 4.85 -32.24
CA ALA A 921 18.42 3.91 -33.21
C ALA A 921 17.22 3.08 -32.68
N GLY A 922 16.40 3.66 -31.79
CA GLY A 922 15.15 3.04 -31.30
C GLY A 922 15.36 1.88 -30.31
N PRO A 923 14.29 1.19 -29.89
CA PRO A 923 14.40 -0.02 -29.09
C PRO A 923 14.83 -1.18 -29.99
N TYR A 924 16.05 -1.69 -29.78
CA TYR A 924 16.59 -2.83 -30.51
C TYR A 924 17.16 -3.86 -29.55
N LEU A 925 16.51 -5.02 -29.48
CA LEU A 925 17.02 -6.18 -28.74
C LEU A 925 18.06 -6.92 -29.59
N SER A 926 19.34 -6.80 -29.24
CA SER A 926 20.42 -7.57 -29.85
C SER A 926 20.36 -9.05 -29.43
N GLY A 927 20.97 -9.93 -30.24
CA GLY A 927 21.13 -11.35 -29.89
C GLY A 927 19.92 -12.26 -30.15
N LEU A 928 18.82 -11.78 -30.75
CA LEU A 928 17.79 -12.65 -31.32
C LEU A 928 18.30 -13.37 -32.58
N LEU A 929 17.82 -14.59 -32.83
CA LEU A 929 18.15 -15.38 -34.01
C LEU A 929 17.41 -14.83 -35.25
N ASP A 930 18.10 -14.72 -36.39
CA ASP A 930 17.47 -14.41 -37.68
C ASP A 930 16.62 -15.59 -38.19
N ALA A 931 15.32 -15.40 -38.31
CA ALA A 931 14.41 -16.42 -38.84
C ALA A 931 14.73 -16.82 -40.29
N ALA A 932 15.41 -15.97 -41.08
CA ALA A 932 15.85 -16.34 -42.42
C ALA A 932 16.95 -17.41 -42.44
N SER A 933 17.74 -17.56 -41.35
CA SER A 933 18.71 -18.65 -41.24
C SER A 933 18.05 -20.00 -40.99
N LEU A 934 16.93 -20.04 -40.24
CA LEU A 934 16.15 -21.26 -40.03
C LEU A 934 15.65 -21.85 -41.35
N ALA A 935 15.03 -21.01 -42.19
CA ALA A 935 14.52 -21.39 -43.50
C ALA A 935 15.62 -21.72 -44.55
N TYR A 936 16.90 -21.51 -44.23
CA TYR A 936 18.03 -21.97 -45.02
C TYR A 936 18.44 -23.40 -44.61
N ASP A 937 18.54 -23.68 -43.31
CA ASP A 937 18.96 -25.00 -42.83
C ASP A 937 17.82 -26.05 -42.86
N GLU A 938 16.53 -25.70 -42.79
CA GLU A 938 15.42 -26.64 -43.09
C GLU A 938 15.63 -27.35 -44.44
N LYS A 939 16.02 -26.58 -45.47
CA LYS A 939 16.26 -27.05 -46.85
C LYS A 939 17.53 -27.91 -47.00
N LYS A 940 18.30 -28.03 -45.92
CA LYS A 940 19.59 -28.72 -45.82
C LYS A 940 19.44 -29.98 -44.96
N GLU A 941 18.74 -29.88 -43.83
CA GLU A 941 18.32 -31.02 -43.00
C GLU A 941 17.38 -31.95 -43.76
N HIS A 942 16.37 -31.43 -44.48
CA HIS A 942 15.55 -32.26 -45.38
C HIS A 942 16.35 -32.92 -46.53
N ARG A 943 17.53 -32.40 -46.89
CA ARG A 943 18.45 -33.04 -47.85
C ARG A 943 19.35 -34.11 -47.23
N GLN A 944 19.54 -34.10 -45.92
CA GLN A 944 20.33 -35.11 -45.19
C GLN A 944 19.44 -36.23 -44.62
N ALA A 945 18.25 -35.92 -44.12
CA ALA A 945 17.29 -36.89 -43.58
C ALA A 945 16.90 -38.00 -44.59
N GLY A 946 16.99 -37.73 -45.89
CA GLY A 946 16.81 -38.74 -46.95
C GLY A 946 17.97 -39.74 -47.11
N LYS A 947 19.00 -39.73 -46.24
CA LYS A 947 20.25 -40.49 -46.44
C LYS A 947 20.89 -41.11 -45.18
N GLU A 948 20.16 -41.36 -44.09
CA GLU A 948 20.77 -42.02 -42.92
C GLU A 948 19.97 -43.21 -42.37
N GLY A 949 20.05 -44.33 -43.11
CA GLY A 949 19.60 -45.64 -42.67
C GLY A 949 20.75 -46.48 -42.11
N SER A 950 20.67 -46.83 -40.82
CA SER A 950 21.57 -47.70 -40.05
C SER A 950 22.99 -47.18 -39.74
N ARG A 951 23.29 -47.04 -38.44
CA ARG A 951 24.22 -47.93 -37.71
C ARG A 951 24.11 -47.76 -36.19
N SER A 952 24.37 -48.84 -35.47
CA SER A 952 24.30 -48.92 -34.00
C SER A 952 25.57 -48.37 -33.33
N PRO A 953 25.52 -47.94 -32.05
CA PRO A 953 26.63 -47.25 -31.40
C PRO A 953 27.72 -48.20 -30.89
N GLN A 954 28.98 -47.83 -31.12
CA GLN A 954 30.13 -48.25 -30.31
C GLN A 954 31.04 -47.03 -30.06
N GLY A 955 31.52 -46.89 -28.83
CA GLY A 955 32.28 -45.71 -28.39
C GLY A 955 33.76 -45.76 -28.77
N GLY A 956 34.36 -44.59 -28.96
CA GLY A 956 35.79 -44.42 -29.19
C GLY A 956 36.23 -42.98 -28.96
N VAL A 957 36.90 -42.72 -27.83
CA VAL A 957 37.53 -41.42 -27.55
C VAL A 957 38.83 -41.31 -28.35
N LYS A 958 39.04 -40.23 -29.12
CA LYS A 958 40.35 -39.55 -29.22
C LYS A 958 40.39 -38.22 -29.99
N GLU A 959 41.09 -37.27 -29.37
CA GLU A 959 42.11 -36.33 -29.89
C GLU A 959 42.02 -35.78 -31.34
N ALA A 960 42.04 -34.44 -31.47
CA ALA A 960 42.09 -33.73 -32.74
C ALA A 960 43.53 -33.41 -33.22
N PRO A 961 43.83 -33.53 -34.54
CA PRO A 961 45.11 -33.11 -35.14
C PRO A 961 45.04 -31.77 -35.89
N LYS A 962 46.19 -31.09 -36.02
CA LYS A 962 46.38 -29.83 -36.77
C LYS A 962 46.86 -30.07 -38.22
N ARG A 963 46.55 -29.15 -39.14
CA ARG A 963 47.37 -28.68 -40.29
C ARG A 963 46.66 -27.43 -40.88
N ALA A 964 47.28 -26.26 -41.03
CA ALA A 964 48.49 -25.83 -41.79
C ALA A 964 48.18 -25.52 -43.26
N GLY A 965 48.47 -24.27 -43.69
CA GLY A 965 48.25 -23.77 -45.06
C GLY A 965 49.53 -23.77 -45.92
N PRO A 966 49.54 -22.97 -47.01
CA PRO A 966 50.64 -22.01 -47.17
C PRO A 966 50.20 -20.61 -47.66
N SER A 967 51.13 -19.66 -47.56
CA SER A 967 51.12 -18.30 -48.15
C SER A 967 51.94 -18.28 -49.46
N PRO A 968 52.63 -17.22 -49.96
CA PRO A 968 53.09 -15.94 -49.38
C PRO A 968 52.11 -14.77 -49.71
N GLU A 969 52.40 -13.46 -49.70
CA GLU A 969 53.57 -12.60 -49.36
C GLU A 969 52.96 -11.29 -48.70
N GLU A 970 53.53 -10.09 -48.52
CA GLU A 970 54.81 -9.43 -48.85
C GLU A 970 55.52 -8.85 -47.59
N ALA A 971 55.55 -7.52 -47.42
CA ALA A 971 56.31 -6.74 -46.44
C ALA A 971 55.42 -5.60 -45.87
N HIS A 972 55.62 -5.00 -44.68
CA HIS A 972 56.50 -5.17 -43.51
C HIS A 972 55.84 -4.41 -42.33
N GLY A 973 56.29 -4.38 -41.06
CA GLY A 973 57.44 -5.00 -40.37
C GLY A 973 57.78 -4.21 -39.08
N MET A 974 58.23 -4.88 -38.01
CA MET A 974 58.39 -4.37 -36.61
C MET A 974 57.04 -4.01 -35.92
N GLY A 975 56.80 -4.24 -34.61
CA GLY A 975 57.64 -4.70 -33.48
C GLY A 975 57.62 -3.66 -32.33
N VAL A 976 57.55 -3.96 -31.02
CA VAL A 976 57.54 -5.22 -30.23
C VAL A 976 56.74 -5.02 -28.92
N SER A 977 56.28 -6.12 -28.30
CA SER A 977 55.71 -6.32 -26.94
C SER A 977 55.99 -5.28 -25.84
N SER A 978 55.00 -5.11 -24.93
CA SER A 978 55.22 -4.64 -23.55
C SER A 978 54.39 -5.43 -22.52
N ARG A 979 54.91 -5.51 -21.29
CA ARG A 979 54.19 -5.86 -20.04
C ARG A 979 54.45 -4.73 -19.02
N LEU A 980 53.56 -4.62 -18.03
CA LEU A 980 53.60 -3.65 -16.92
C LEU A 980 54.92 -3.68 -16.14
N PRO A 981 55.37 -2.56 -15.54
CA PRO A 981 54.98 -2.28 -14.15
C PRO A 981 54.70 -0.79 -13.80
N GLU A 982 54.55 -0.56 -12.49
CA GLU A 982 54.15 0.61 -11.69
C GLU A 982 54.87 1.96 -11.94
N PRO A 983 54.25 3.10 -11.53
CA PRO A 983 54.94 4.40 -11.44
C PRO A 983 54.90 5.10 -10.06
N ALA A 984 56.07 5.58 -9.61
CA ALA A 984 56.30 6.72 -8.72
C ALA A 984 57.74 7.24 -8.99
N PRO A 985 58.18 8.47 -8.60
CA PRO A 985 57.50 9.50 -7.80
C PRO A 985 57.59 10.95 -8.40
N GLN A 986 57.08 11.95 -7.65
CA GLN A 986 57.60 13.35 -7.44
C GLN A 986 58.33 14.07 -8.60
N THR A 987 58.04 15.33 -9.02
CA THR A 987 57.69 16.62 -8.33
C THR A 987 57.53 17.72 -9.42
N ALA A 988 57.21 19.02 -9.22
CA ALA A 988 56.38 19.83 -8.28
C ALA A 988 56.50 21.34 -8.70
N VAL A 989 56.03 22.31 -7.88
CA VAL A 989 56.26 23.79 -7.99
C VAL A 989 55.45 24.48 -9.13
N HIS A 990 54.64 25.56 -8.98
CA HIS A 990 54.42 26.65 -7.99
C HIS A 990 52.99 27.27 -8.19
N ARG A 991 52.43 28.32 -7.54
CA ARG A 991 52.73 29.20 -6.36
C ARG A 991 51.43 29.91 -5.85
N GLY A 992 50.99 29.67 -4.61
CA GLY A 992 50.06 30.54 -3.85
C GLY A 992 48.56 30.49 -4.23
N ASN A 993 47.63 31.02 -3.41
CA ASN A 993 47.77 31.58 -2.05
C ASN A 993 46.41 31.59 -1.30
N GLY A 994 46.33 31.15 -0.04
CA GLY A 994 45.10 31.25 0.79
C GLY A 994 45.02 30.26 1.97
N LYS A 995 44.70 30.74 3.18
CA LYS A 995 44.57 29.94 4.42
C LYS A 995 43.11 29.81 4.88
N TRP A 996 42.75 28.68 5.50
CA TRP A 996 41.82 28.51 6.65
C TRP A 996 42.10 27.12 7.30
N PRO A 997 41.55 26.76 8.48
CA PRO A 997 42.36 26.07 9.51
C PRO A 997 42.09 24.56 9.67
N SER A 998 43.05 23.89 10.32
CA SER A 998 42.98 22.48 10.70
C SER A 998 42.22 22.25 12.02
N TYR A 999 41.64 21.06 12.16
CA TYR A 999 41.34 20.44 13.45
C TYR A 999 42.26 19.23 13.67
N ALA A 1000 42.70 19.02 14.90
CA ALA A 1000 43.70 18.00 15.24
C ALA A 1000 43.06 16.67 15.64
N LEU A 1001 43.73 15.56 15.28
CA LEU A 1001 43.54 14.24 15.85
C LEU A 1001 44.67 13.96 16.84
N LEU A 1002 44.34 13.43 18.01
CA LEU A 1002 45.27 12.84 18.97
C LEU A 1002 44.69 11.50 19.49
N PRO A 1003 45.54 10.57 19.98
CA PRO A 1003 45.39 9.17 19.55
C PRO A 1003 44.97 8.20 20.64
N LEU A 1004 44.75 6.94 20.21
CA LEU A 1004 44.68 5.76 21.07
C LEU A 1004 45.96 5.60 21.91
N ALA A 1005 45.79 5.25 23.18
CA ALA A 1005 46.82 4.74 24.06
C ALA A 1005 46.35 3.40 24.66
N ALA A 1006 47.30 2.53 25.02
CA ALA A 1006 47.01 1.19 25.53
C ALA A 1006 47.76 0.93 26.85
N GLY A 1007 47.16 0.13 27.74
CA GLY A 1007 47.92 -0.61 28.75
C GLY A 1007 47.42 -0.52 30.21
N ALA A 1008 47.26 -1.73 30.79
CA ALA A 1008 47.53 -2.09 32.18
C ALA A 1008 46.66 -1.54 33.36
N ALA A 1009 45.89 -2.47 33.93
CA ALA A 1009 45.82 -2.81 35.35
C ALA A 1009 45.83 -1.71 36.44
N SER A 1010 44.69 -1.53 37.12
CA SER A 1010 44.50 -2.06 38.49
C SER A 1010 43.03 -2.36 38.77
#